data_AF-A0A364JWE2-F1
#
_entry.id   AF-A0A364JWE2-F1
#
_cell.length_a   1.000
_cell.length_b   1.000
_cell.length_c   1.000
_cell.angle_alpha   90.00
_cell.angle_beta   90.00
_cell.angle_gamma   90.00
#
_symmetry.space_group_name_H-M   'P 1'
#
loop_
_entity.id
_entity.type
_entity.pdbx_description
1 polymer ?
#
loop_
_entity_poly.entity_id
_entity_poly.type
_entity_poly.pdbx_seq_one_letter_code
_entity_poly.pdbx_strand_id
1 'polypeptide(L)'
;MRLRNKVGKIKELWKNKEVGLHIDREFYKRINTDVCEAGVDPFVHYILHGYAEGRDPAPWFSTKGYIKQNPDVANSKLNPFYHYLKYGRREGRRVLPSNALASSNKSKYRDFFPSAVTDHVGALKQYLLSQHMSGRADVNENIFNTLDDLVAKGIEVLPIGDISLELHMAAIYPYFDKDFYLRHNPDVAAAGINPLVHYCKHGWSELRRPNPEFDSWWYCLQYLNVKADTIDPLLHYVLVGKSRDYKTRRPDPIQLRKASVRYQAGQRIKRVCLFAAYDQHGIVDDYVIEYLKDLSQYADIYYLADCDMQPGELSKLDGLVKGAWSIRHGEYDFGSYSRLARELVGWEVLDQYDELILANDSCYLLRPLKSVFQKMDSIETDWWGMQATKGLSITRAEDQKRFPNPIALEEIKSKHLNSFESDYIYNFHIGSYFVVYRKSVIQDKLFRAMLNSVVKQKSKSLIIRKYENGFTRQLIHQGYQFHTYIDELYPFHPIYTESIFELLGKGFPFLKRYLLAENHYFVPDLSDWKERIRSIVPEVKLDKIESNLYRVSNSEKLYRNFRVKRSSEYTPIYPHIRSNSEIASLDQKIPKFDNWWAFPVCAYDHTFAGNDRAVFEEVKSNTNIKKVILTRSKHINVSGENVEIWPLKSIEGQDLLLRSKIVFIKHTPEANIGYPLSGDHHHFINLWHGIPLKRIGYASLDQADNLERLAKEHSRSKAVISSSKVDTLAMASGFYPLSYHDIWMTGLPRHDFIVREFDRLPQDLQAEELRLRKSVGGRRLILFCPTFRNGQNGAGYKFSEAELSALADWLQQNNAVLGVREHMADRHQTYKNQLVGENILDVSSLTYPNIEILFRVSDALITDYSSCFVDYILTGKHLISFAYDLDRYQSLERGMFYDLDFCFPGDICKEFSAVIASLNNASSRNFQNTDPSFRWKKKLFFDYEGDRNAARVVSRVKALIGGY
;
A
#
# COMPACT_ATOMS: atom_id res chain seq x y z
N MET A 1 8.69 30.10 -30.12
CA MET A 1 7.32 30.68 -30.16
C MET A 1 6.21 29.64 -29.98
N ARG A 2 6.11 28.57 -30.81
CA ARG A 2 5.03 27.56 -30.76
C ARG A 2 4.77 26.89 -29.39
N LEU A 3 5.79 26.68 -28.55
CA LEU A 3 5.64 26.08 -27.21
C LEU A 3 4.90 26.99 -26.19
N ARG A 4 5.15 28.31 -26.18
CA ARG A 4 4.41 29.25 -25.30
C ARG A 4 2.90 29.20 -25.55
N ASN A 5 2.48 29.04 -26.81
CA ASN A 5 1.05 28.91 -27.16
C ASN A 5 0.45 27.58 -26.68
N LYS A 6 1.18 26.46 -26.66
CA LYS A 6 0.68 25.21 -26.06
C LYS A 6 0.51 25.32 -24.55
N VAL A 7 1.48 25.90 -23.83
CA VAL A 7 1.41 26.10 -22.37
C VAL A 7 0.27 27.06 -21.98
N GLY A 8 0.03 28.12 -22.76
CA GLY A 8 -1.11 29.01 -22.58
C GLY A 8 -2.45 28.25 -22.67
N LYS A 9 -2.66 27.51 -23.76
CA LYS A 9 -3.87 26.70 -23.98
C LYS A 9 -4.10 25.65 -22.88
N ILE A 10 -3.04 24.98 -22.41
CA ILE A 10 -3.14 23.99 -21.31
C ILE A 10 -3.53 24.66 -19.98
N LYS A 11 -2.95 25.83 -19.65
CA LYS A 11 -3.34 26.61 -18.46
C LYS A 11 -4.80 27.07 -18.52
N GLU A 12 -5.28 27.44 -19.70
CA GLU A 12 -6.66 27.87 -19.91
C GLU A 12 -7.67 26.72 -19.78
N LEU A 13 -7.34 25.54 -20.29
CA LEU A 13 -8.10 24.30 -20.05
C LEU A 13 -8.12 23.92 -18.55
N TRP A 14 -6.98 24.02 -17.86
CA TRP A 14 -6.90 23.75 -16.42
C TRP A 14 -7.71 24.73 -15.57
N LYS A 15 -7.67 26.03 -15.91
CA LYS A 15 -8.43 27.09 -15.23
C LYS A 15 -9.95 26.89 -15.39
N ASN A 16 -10.38 26.38 -16.55
CA ASN A 16 -11.79 26.16 -16.86
C ASN A 16 -12.24 24.69 -16.70
N LYS A 17 -11.47 23.82 -16.02
CA LYS A 17 -11.77 22.37 -15.94
C LYS A 17 -13.16 22.01 -15.41
N GLU A 18 -13.73 22.85 -14.53
CA GLU A 18 -15.09 22.69 -14.00
C GLU A 18 -16.16 22.86 -15.09
N VAL A 19 -15.88 23.61 -16.17
CA VAL A 19 -16.80 23.82 -17.30
C VAL A 19 -16.98 22.52 -18.11
N GLY A 20 -15.96 21.67 -18.20
CA GLY A 20 -16.01 20.42 -18.98
C GLY A 20 -16.96 19.35 -18.44
N LEU A 21 -17.48 19.55 -17.22
CA LEU A 21 -18.54 18.76 -16.59
C LEU A 21 -19.95 19.23 -16.97
N HIS A 22 -20.09 20.45 -17.50
CA HIS A 22 -21.37 21.10 -17.78
C HIS A 22 -21.62 21.38 -19.26
N ILE A 23 -20.66 21.06 -20.14
CA ILE A 23 -20.85 21.08 -21.60
C ILE A 23 -21.58 19.80 -22.02
N ASP A 24 -22.74 19.98 -22.64
CA ASP A 24 -23.48 18.90 -23.29
C ASP A 24 -22.80 18.60 -24.63
N ARG A 25 -21.98 17.55 -24.64
CA ARG A 25 -21.13 17.18 -25.79
C ARG A 25 -21.95 16.83 -27.03
N GLU A 26 -23.10 16.19 -26.85
CA GLU A 26 -23.94 15.73 -27.96
C GLU A 26 -24.80 16.86 -28.52
N PHE A 27 -25.34 17.74 -27.66
CA PHE A 27 -25.90 19.02 -28.12
C PHE A 27 -24.85 19.84 -28.87
N TYR A 28 -23.66 20.01 -28.30
CA TYR A 28 -22.62 20.87 -28.86
C TYR A 28 -22.14 20.40 -30.23
N LYS A 29 -21.89 19.10 -30.43
CA LYS A 29 -21.57 18.54 -31.76
C LYS A 29 -22.73 18.70 -32.73
N ARG A 30 -23.97 18.43 -32.30
CA ARG A 30 -25.17 18.51 -33.15
C ARG A 30 -25.42 19.91 -33.71
N ILE A 31 -25.11 20.97 -32.95
CA ILE A 31 -25.26 22.36 -33.41
C ILE A 31 -23.97 22.95 -34.02
N ASN A 32 -22.85 22.22 -33.99
CA ASN A 32 -21.55 22.63 -34.51
C ASN A 32 -20.95 21.47 -35.34
N THR A 33 -21.50 21.24 -36.53
CA THR A 33 -21.12 20.12 -37.41
C THR A 33 -19.64 20.17 -37.80
N ASP A 34 -19.07 21.37 -37.95
CA ASP A 34 -17.65 21.63 -38.18
C ASP A 34 -16.74 21.06 -37.06
N VAL A 35 -17.18 21.16 -35.80
CA VAL A 35 -16.46 20.60 -34.65
C VAL A 35 -16.60 19.07 -34.60
N CYS A 36 -17.74 18.55 -35.03
CA CYS A 36 -18.01 17.12 -35.14
C CYS A 36 -17.12 16.47 -36.21
N GLU A 37 -17.10 17.04 -37.42
CA GLU A 37 -16.29 16.59 -38.57
C GLU A 37 -14.78 16.69 -38.29
N ALA A 38 -14.33 17.72 -37.57
CA ALA A 38 -12.94 17.86 -37.15
C ALA A 38 -12.51 16.91 -36.01
N GLY A 39 -13.43 16.14 -35.42
CA GLY A 39 -13.14 15.18 -34.34
C GLY A 39 -12.63 15.81 -33.03
N VAL A 40 -12.82 17.12 -32.83
CA VAL A 40 -12.30 17.86 -31.66
C VAL A 40 -13.24 17.69 -30.47
N ASP A 41 -12.70 17.42 -29.27
CA ASP A 41 -13.53 17.35 -28.06
C ASP A 41 -14.27 18.68 -27.81
N PRO A 42 -15.60 18.65 -27.58
CA PRO A 42 -16.40 19.86 -27.39
C PRO A 42 -15.96 20.77 -26.24
N PHE A 43 -15.38 20.23 -25.15
CA PHE A 43 -14.85 21.05 -24.07
C PHE A 43 -13.55 21.74 -24.50
N VAL A 44 -12.63 21.02 -25.13
CA VAL A 44 -11.41 21.61 -25.70
C VAL A 44 -11.75 22.68 -26.74
N HIS A 45 -12.70 22.42 -27.64
CA HIS A 45 -13.14 23.41 -28.61
C HIS A 45 -13.80 24.63 -27.94
N TYR A 46 -14.76 24.41 -27.04
CA TYR A 46 -15.50 25.51 -26.42
C TYR A 46 -14.60 26.44 -25.60
N ILE A 47 -13.66 25.89 -24.83
CA ILE A 47 -12.73 26.68 -24.01
C ILE A 47 -11.68 27.43 -24.85
N LEU A 48 -11.21 26.86 -25.97
CA LEU A 48 -10.16 27.50 -26.75
C LEU A 48 -10.69 28.45 -27.84
N HIS A 49 -11.94 28.26 -28.28
CA HIS A 49 -12.50 28.90 -29.47
C HIS A 49 -14.00 29.23 -29.30
N GLY A 50 -14.81 28.23 -28.95
CA GLY A 50 -16.27 28.32 -29.05
C GLY A 50 -16.96 29.36 -28.18
N TYR A 51 -16.44 29.68 -26.99
CA TYR A 51 -17.04 30.73 -26.15
C TYR A 51 -16.83 32.14 -26.73
N ALA A 52 -15.70 32.38 -27.39
CA ALA A 52 -15.39 33.65 -28.04
C ALA A 52 -16.17 33.82 -29.35
N GLU A 53 -16.41 32.73 -30.06
CA GLU A 53 -17.33 32.66 -31.22
C GLU A 53 -18.81 32.77 -30.81
N GLY A 54 -19.09 32.68 -29.49
CA GLY A 54 -20.41 32.75 -28.90
C GLY A 54 -21.31 31.57 -29.30
N ARG A 55 -20.71 30.38 -29.46
CA ARG A 55 -21.43 29.10 -29.57
C ARG A 55 -22.04 28.75 -28.21
N ASP A 56 -23.11 27.98 -28.21
CA ASP A 56 -23.86 27.66 -26.99
C ASP A 56 -23.39 26.30 -26.41
N PRO A 57 -22.86 26.23 -25.17
CA PRO A 57 -22.25 25.03 -24.59
C PRO A 57 -23.26 23.96 -24.15
N ALA A 58 -24.54 24.33 -23.98
CA ALA A 58 -25.61 23.45 -23.53
C ALA A 58 -26.99 24.01 -23.97
N PRO A 59 -28.04 23.17 -24.07
CA PRO A 59 -29.38 23.61 -24.50
C PRO A 59 -29.95 24.77 -23.67
N TRP A 60 -29.65 24.78 -22.38
CA TRP A 60 -30.17 25.73 -21.39
C TRP A 60 -29.33 27.00 -21.23
N PHE A 61 -28.21 27.15 -21.96
CA PHE A 61 -27.31 28.30 -21.83
C PHE A 61 -26.91 28.87 -23.20
N SER A 62 -27.41 30.07 -23.52
CA SER A 62 -26.91 30.85 -24.64
C SER A 62 -25.76 31.77 -24.22
N THR A 63 -24.60 31.57 -24.83
CA THR A 63 -23.40 32.39 -24.58
C THR A 63 -23.65 33.83 -25.00
N LYS A 64 -24.23 34.04 -26.20
CA LYS A 64 -24.60 35.37 -26.70
C LYS A 64 -25.73 36.00 -25.86
N GLY A 65 -26.70 35.21 -25.43
CA GLY A 65 -27.78 35.66 -24.54
C GLY A 65 -27.27 36.14 -23.19
N TYR A 66 -26.38 35.37 -22.56
CA TYR A 66 -25.81 35.69 -21.24
C TYR A 66 -24.87 36.89 -21.29
N ILE A 67 -24.00 37.01 -22.31
CA ILE A 67 -23.17 38.21 -22.55
C ILE A 67 -24.06 39.45 -22.70
N LYS A 68 -25.14 39.38 -23.50
CA LYS A 68 -26.04 40.52 -23.74
C LYS A 68 -26.78 40.97 -22.46
N GLN A 69 -27.09 40.04 -21.56
CA GLN A 69 -27.71 40.36 -20.27
C GLN A 69 -26.72 40.84 -19.20
N ASN A 70 -25.42 40.59 -19.39
CA ASN A 70 -24.38 40.84 -18.38
C ASN A 70 -23.17 41.56 -19.02
N PRO A 71 -23.26 42.87 -19.31
CA PRO A 71 -22.19 43.63 -19.97
C PRO A 71 -20.88 43.69 -19.17
N ASP A 72 -20.96 43.55 -17.84
CA ASP A 72 -19.81 43.42 -16.95
C ASP A 72 -19.00 42.14 -17.24
N VAL A 73 -19.68 41.02 -17.49
CA VAL A 73 -19.05 39.75 -17.90
C VAL A 73 -18.41 39.90 -19.28
N ALA A 74 -19.06 40.61 -20.21
CA ALA A 74 -18.49 40.91 -21.53
C ALA A 74 -17.14 41.64 -21.43
N ASN A 75 -17.06 42.66 -20.56
CA ASN A 75 -15.86 43.46 -20.35
C ASN A 75 -14.76 42.71 -19.56
N SER A 76 -15.12 41.71 -18.76
CA SER A 76 -14.18 40.93 -17.93
C SER A 76 -13.22 40.01 -18.71
N LYS A 77 -13.50 39.74 -20.00
CA LYS A 77 -12.85 38.71 -20.83
C LYS A 77 -12.87 37.27 -20.24
N LEU A 78 -13.66 37.01 -19.20
CA LEU A 78 -13.86 35.66 -18.68
C LEU A 78 -14.75 34.84 -19.62
N ASN A 79 -14.56 33.51 -19.64
CA ASN A 79 -15.49 32.61 -20.29
C ASN A 79 -16.89 32.80 -19.64
N PRO A 80 -17.95 33.16 -20.40
CA PRO A 80 -19.24 33.52 -19.82
C PRO A 80 -19.94 32.35 -19.11
N PHE A 81 -19.71 31.13 -19.58
CA PHE A 81 -20.28 29.91 -18.98
C PHE A 81 -19.54 29.56 -17.69
N TYR A 82 -18.20 29.68 -17.67
CA TYR A 82 -17.42 29.61 -16.43
C TYR A 82 -17.88 30.66 -15.41
N HIS A 83 -18.09 31.91 -15.83
CA HIS A 83 -18.57 32.97 -14.95
C HIS A 83 -19.93 32.62 -14.33
N TYR A 84 -20.88 32.15 -15.14
CA TYR A 84 -22.18 31.74 -14.63
C TYR A 84 -22.09 30.60 -13.62
N LEU A 85 -21.33 29.55 -13.93
CA LEU A 85 -21.14 28.38 -13.06
C LEU A 85 -20.44 28.75 -11.73
N LYS A 86 -19.48 29.67 -11.75
CA LYS A 86 -18.67 30.03 -10.58
C LYS A 86 -19.30 31.12 -9.71
N TYR A 87 -19.93 32.12 -10.33
CA TYR A 87 -20.41 33.34 -9.67
C TYR A 87 -21.88 33.63 -9.98
N GLY A 88 -22.24 33.69 -11.28
CA GLY A 88 -23.55 34.15 -11.73
C GLY A 88 -24.75 33.39 -11.16
N ARG A 89 -24.62 32.08 -10.94
CA ARG A 89 -25.65 31.25 -10.29
C ARG A 89 -25.89 31.61 -8.82
N ARG A 90 -24.85 32.07 -8.09
CA ARG A 90 -24.96 32.55 -6.70
C ARG A 90 -25.48 33.99 -6.64
N GLU A 91 -25.14 34.79 -7.64
CA GLU A 91 -25.61 36.16 -7.83
C GLU A 91 -27.04 36.24 -8.40
N GLY A 92 -27.72 35.10 -8.61
CA GLY A 92 -29.10 35.05 -9.11
C GLY A 92 -29.27 35.52 -10.57
N ARG A 93 -28.18 35.61 -11.34
CA ARG A 93 -28.22 36.06 -12.74
C ARG A 93 -29.02 35.07 -13.58
N ARG A 94 -29.92 35.59 -14.41
CA ARG A 94 -30.71 34.76 -15.32
C ARG A 94 -29.87 34.31 -16.52
N VAL A 95 -30.26 33.17 -17.08
CA VAL A 95 -29.71 32.63 -18.33
C VAL A 95 -30.85 32.50 -19.34
N LEU A 96 -30.51 32.57 -20.63
CA LEU A 96 -31.44 32.26 -21.71
C LEU A 96 -31.06 30.91 -22.33
N PRO A 97 -32.02 30.10 -22.78
CA PRO A 97 -31.71 28.89 -23.53
C PRO A 97 -31.09 29.19 -24.89
N SER A 98 -30.42 28.19 -25.46
CA SER A 98 -29.73 28.31 -26.73
C SER A 98 -30.66 28.74 -27.85
N ASN A 99 -30.15 29.60 -28.73
CA ASN A 99 -30.91 30.04 -29.90
C ASN A 99 -31.06 28.96 -30.97
N ALA A 100 -30.24 27.91 -30.94
CA ALA A 100 -30.28 26.77 -31.86
C ALA A 100 -31.42 25.76 -31.56
N LEU A 101 -32.20 25.98 -30.50
CA LEU A 101 -33.41 25.20 -30.22
C LEU A 101 -34.59 25.65 -31.10
N ALA A 102 -35.42 24.70 -31.54
CA ALA A 102 -36.73 25.00 -32.13
C ALA A 102 -37.62 25.81 -31.17
N SER A 103 -38.51 26.65 -31.69
CA SER A 103 -39.36 27.55 -30.89
C SER A 103 -40.22 26.83 -29.86
N SER A 104 -40.71 25.62 -30.16
CA SER A 104 -41.42 24.73 -29.24
C SER A 104 -40.58 24.26 -28.05
N ASN A 105 -39.26 24.17 -28.19
CA ASN A 105 -38.34 23.73 -27.13
C ASN A 105 -37.78 24.88 -26.29
N LYS A 106 -37.92 26.16 -26.70
CA LYS A 106 -37.39 27.31 -25.94
C LYS A 106 -38.17 27.62 -24.65
N SER A 107 -39.43 27.18 -24.54
CA SER A 107 -40.22 27.30 -23.30
C SER A 107 -39.72 26.36 -22.20
N LYS A 108 -39.34 25.12 -22.56
CA LYS A 108 -38.90 24.04 -21.64
C LYS A 108 -37.67 24.40 -20.78
N TYR A 109 -36.94 25.45 -21.13
CA TYR A 109 -35.69 25.87 -20.48
C TYR A 109 -35.72 27.32 -19.94
N ARG A 110 -36.87 28.01 -19.94
CA ARG A 110 -36.96 29.38 -19.40
C ARG A 110 -36.93 29.42 -17.86
N ASP A 111 -37.41 28.37 -17.21
CA ASP A 111 -37.64 28.34 -15.75
C ASP A 111 -36.88 27.19 -15.07
N PHE A 112 -35.58 27.06 -15.35
CA PHE A 112 -34.75 25.91 -14.93
C PHE A 112 -34.31 25.98 -13.45
N PHE A 113 -35.22 25.66 -12.54
CA PHE A 113 -34.90 25.08 -11.22
C PHE A 113 -34.88 23.54 -11.33
N PRO A 114 -34.09 22.82 -10.50
CA PRO A 114 -33.77 21.42 -10.74
C PRO A 114 -34.90 20.46 -10.33
N SER A 115 -35.69 20.02 -11.29
CA SER A 115 -36.55 18.83 -11.17
C SER A 115 -36.43 17.97 -12.42
N ALA A 116 -35.35 17.18 -12.50
CA ALA A 116 -35.17 16.21 -13.59
C ALA A 116 -34.45 14.93 -13.12
N VAL A 117 -35.07 14.21 -12.19
CA VAL A 117 -34.87 12.76 -12.08
C VAL A 117 -36.19 12.06 -12.31
N THR A 118 -36.26 11.36 -13.42
CA THR A 118 -37.13 10.19 -13.58
C THR A 118 -36.50 9.15 -14.51
N ASP A 119 -35.28 9.43 -14.99
CA ASP A 119 -34.73 8.78 -16.18
C ASP A 119 -34.73 7.24 -16.05
N HIS A 120 -34.16 6.70 -14.98
CA HIS A 120 -33.74 5.29 -14.98
C HIS A 120 -34.83 4.30 -14.51
N VAL A 121 -36.10 4.72 -14.47
CA VAL A 121 -37.21 3.98 -13.83
C VAL A 121 -37.68 2.74 -14.61
N GLY A 122 -37.82 2.81 -15.93
CA GLY A 122 -38.32 1.69 -16.74
C GLY A 122 -37.37 0.49 -16.78
N ALA A 123 -36.06 0.75 -16.88
CA ALA A 123 -35.03 -0.28 -16.85
C ALA A 123 -34.94 -0.96 -15.47
N LEU A 124 -35.12 -0.20 -14.38
CA LEU A 124 -35.19 -0.75 -13.02
C LEU A 124 -36.43 -1.65 -12.84
N LYS A 125 -37.58 -1.29 -13.43
CA LYS A 125 -38.81 -2.10 -13.42
C LYS A 125 -38.56 -3.48 -14.07
N GLN A 126 -37.93 -3.53 -15.25
CA GLN A 126 -37.55 -4.79 -15.90
C GLN A 126 -36.45 -5.57 -15.16
N TYR A 127 -35.43 -4.90 -14.62
CA TYR A 127 -34.36 -5.57 -13.86
C TYR A 127 -34.92 -6.23 -12.58
N LEU A 128 -35.73 -5.50 -11.80
CA LEU A 128 -36.35 -6.04 -10.60
C LEU A 128 -37.33 -7.18 -10.92
N LEU A 129 -38.11 -7.08 -12.01
CA LEU A 129 -38.92 -8.20 -12.52
C LEU A 129 -38.04 -9.42 -12.88
N SER A 130 -36.87 -9.23 -13.50
CA SER A 130 -35.95 -10.32 -13.82
C SER A 130 -35.30 -10.97 -12.58
N GLN A 131 -35.01 -10.20 -11.54
CA GLN A 131 -34.47 -10.72 -10.27
C GLN A 131 -35.56 -11.40 -9.43
N HIS A 132 -36.80 -10.93 -9.51
CA HIS A 132 -37.95 -11.54 -8.88
C HIS A 132 -38.32 -12.88 -9.55
N MET A 133 -38.46 -12.91 -10.88
CA MET A 133 -38.74 -14.14 -11.64
C MET A 133 -37.57 -15.16 -11.64
N SER A 134 -36.36 -14.77 -11.20
CA SER A 134 -35.24 -15.70 -10.99
C SER A 134 -34.99 -16.06 -9.52
N GLY A 135 -35.87 -15.64 -8.60
CA GLY A 135 -35.78 -15.97 -7.17
C GLY A 135 -34.61 -15.32 -6.42
N ARG A 136 -34.01 -14.26 -6.98
CA ARG A 136 -32.79 -13.61 -6.46
C ARG A 136 -33.06 -12.35 -5.64
N ALA A 137 -34.26 -11.77 -5.76
CA ALA A 137 -34.71 -10.68 -4.91
C ALA A 137 -36.22 -10.77 -4.65
N ASP A 138 -36.61 -10.57 -3.40
CA ASP A 138 -38.00 -10.44 -2.99
C ASP A 138 -38.41 -8.96 -3.13
N VAL A 139 -39.37 -8.65 -4.01
CA VAL A 139 -39.76 -7.28 -4.39
C VAL A 139 -41.28 -7.13 -4.24
N ASN A 140 -41.76 -6.03 -3.66
CA ASN A 140 -43.19 -5.80 -3.37
C ASN A 140 -43.83 -4.91 -4.47
N GLU A 141 -45.02 -5.27 -4.95
CA GLU A 141 -45.73 -4.61 -6.04
C GLU A 141 -46.00 -3.11 -5.82
N ASN A 142 -46.07 -2.63 -4.57
CA ASN A 142 -46.26 -1.20 -4.27
C ASN A 142 -45.11 -0.28 -4.72
N ILE A 143 -43.96 -0.84 -5.11
CA ILE A 143 -42.90 -0.08 -5.79
C ILE A 143 -43.39 0.42 -7.15
N PHE A 144 -44.21 -0.35 -7.88
CA PHE A 144 -44.67 0.03 -9.21
C PHE A 144 -45.55 1.28 -9.17
N ASN A 145 -46.48 1.37 -8.22
CA ASN A 145 -47.34 2.55 -8.02
C ASN A 145 -46.54 3.84 -7.72
N THR A 146 -45.40 3.72 -7.03
CA THR A 146 -44.52 4.87 -6.72
C THR A 146 -43.66 5.26 -7.92
N LEU A 147 -43.29 4.29 -8.77
CA LEU A 147 -42.60 4.54 -10.04
C LEU A 147 -43.52 5.14 -11.10
N ASP A 148 -44.81 4.82 -11.09
CA ASP A 148 -45.77 5.31 -12.09
C ASP A 148 -46.15 6.80 -11.86
N ASP A 149 -46.22 7.28 -10.60
CA ASP A 149 -46.33 8.73 -10.27
C ASP A 149 -45.04 9.52 -10.60
N LEU A 150 -43.91 8.82 -10.68
CA LEU A 150 -42.66 9.38 -11.17
C LEU A 150 -42.68 9.44 -12.71
N VAL A 151 -43.05 8.36 -13.42
CA VAL A 151 -43.18 8.32 -14.89
C VAL A 151 -44.08 9.44 -15.44
N ALA A 152 -45.14 9.80 -14.72
CA ALA A 152 -46.00 10.95 -15.05
C ALA A 152 -45.25 12.31 -15.13
N LYS A 153 -44.00 12.38 -14.66
CA LYS A 153 -43.14 13.59 -14.63
C LYS A 153 -41.97 13.53 -15.64
N GLY A 154 -41.82 12.42 -16.39
CA GLY A 154 -41.40 12.39 -17.81
C GLY A 154 -39.92 12.57 -18.21
N ILE A 155 -39.01 11.72 -17.71
CA ILE A 155 -37.53 11.74 -17.89
C ILE A 155 -37.11 10.22 -18.11
N GLU A 156 -36.14 9.81 -19.00
CA GLU A 156 -35.69 8.41 -19.42
C GLU A 156 -34.11 8.09 -19.49
N VAL A 157 -33.48 7.02 -18.86
CA VAL A 157 -32.05 6.46 -18.99
C VAL A 157 -31.68 5.05 -18.27
N LEU A 158 -30.63 4.79 -17.42
CA LEU A 158 -29.74 3.54 -17.42
C LEU A 158 -29.29 2.81 -16.07
N PRO A 159 -28.56 1.64 -16.05
CA PRO A 159 -28.52 0.64 -14.92
C PRO A 159 -27.37 0.75 -13.88
N ILE A 160 -27.35 -0.13 -12.86
CA ILE A 160 -26.68 0.01 -11.53
C ILE A 160 -25.15 0.25 -11.52
N GLY A 161 -24.38 -0.18 -12.53
CA GLY A 161 -22.96 0.20 -12.67
C GLY A 161 -22.76 1.63 -13.23
N ASP A 162 -23.80 2.13 -13.90
CA ASP A 162 -23.91 3.38 -14.65
C ASP A 162 -25.10 4.22 -14.16
N ILE A 163 -25.52 4.07 -12.89
CA ILE A 163 -26.39 5.05 -12.26
C ILE A 163 -25.56 6.33 -12.21
N SER A 164 -25.97 7.31 -13.02
CA SER A 164 -25.39 8.64 -12.98
C SER A 164 -25.34 9.13 -11.54
N LEU A 165 -24.20 9.72 -11.15
CA LEU A 165 -24.00 10.24 -9.80
C LEU A 165 -25.17 11.17 -9.41
N GLU A 166 -25.65 11.92 -10.39
CA GLU A 166 -26.80 12.80 -10.37
C GLU A 166 -28.09 12.09 -9.95
N LEU A 167 -28.40 10.92 -10.51
CA LEU A 167 -29.59 10.13 -10.13
C LEU A 167 -29.45 9.52 -8.73
N HIS A 168 -28.27 8.97 -8.40
CA HIS A 168 -28.00 8.45 -7.05
C HIS A 168 -28.19 9.55 -5.99
N MET A 169 -27.56 10.70 -6.22
CA MET A 169 -27.68 11.87 -5.35
C MET A 169 -29.12 12.32 -5.18
N ALA A 170 -29.88 12.47 -6.28
CA ALA A 170 -31.25 12.96 -6.22
C ALA A 170 -32.23 11.98 -5.54
N ALA A 171 -32.04 10.67 -5.71
CA ALA A 171 -32.86 9.66 -5.04
C ALA A 171 -32.71 9.74 -3.50
N ILE A 172 -31.49 9.94 -3.01
CA ILE A 172 -31.22 9.96 -1.56
C ILE A 172 -31.21 11.37 -0.94
N TYR A 173 -31.14 12.44 -1.74
CA TYR A 173 -31.10 13.84 -1.28
C TYR A 173 -32.17 14.18 -0.23
N PRO A 174 -33.45 13.79 -0.38
CA PRO A 174 -34.49 14.08 0.62
C PRO A 174 -34.27 13.38 1.98
N TYR A 175 -33.39 12.39 2.03
CA TYR A 175 -33.09 11.56 3.19
C TYR A 175 -31.63 11.74 3.67
N PHE A 176 -30.89 12.70 3.13
CA PHE A 176 -29.50 12.96 3.46
C PHE A 176 -29.36 14.28 4.25
N ASP A 177 -28.95 14.19 5.52
CA ASP A 177 -28.71 15.37 6.34
C ASP A 177 -27.28 15.86 6.14
N LYS A 178 -27.14 16.88 5.28
CA LYS A 178 -25.88 17.56 4.95
C LYS A 178 -25.11 18.02 6.20
N ASP A 179 -25.78 18.64 7.16
CA ASP A 179 -25.12 19.35 8.25
C ASP A 179 -24.77 18.39 9.39
N PHE A 180 -25.60 17.38 9.64
CA PHE A 180 -25.23 16.21 10.42
C PHE A 180 -24.04 15.47 9.81
N TYR A 181 -24.04 15.24 8.49
CA TYR A 181 -22.98 14.49 7.83
C TYR A 181 -21.65 15.24 7.92
N LEU A 182 -21.61 16.54 7.64
CA LEU A 182 -20.37 17.34 7.77
C LEU A 182 -19.88 17.43 9.21
N ARG A 183 -20.78 17.61 10.19
CA ARG A 183 -20.44 17.68 11.62
C ARG A 183 -19.74 16.43 12.13
N HIS A 184 -20.13 15.25 11.63
CA HIS A 184 -19.58 13.97 12.07
C HIS A 184 -18.49 13.39 11.14
N ASN A 185 -18.23 14.03 10.00
CA ASN A 185 -17.19 13.64 9.04
C ASN A 185 -16.25 14.83 8.79
N PRO A 186 -15.42 15.20 9.78
CA PRO A 186 -14.55 16.37 9.70
C PRO A 186 -13.49 16.25 8.60
N ASP A 187 -13.16 15.03 8.16
CA ASP A 187 -12.33 14.75 6.99
C ASP A 187 -12.98 15.25 5.69
N VAL A 188 -14.29 15.02 5.53
CA VAL A 188 -15.06 15.50 4.37
C VAL A 188 -15.24 17.02 4.43
N ALA A 189 -15.49 17.57 5.62
CA ALA A 189 -15.62 19.01 5.83
C ALA A 189 -14.30 19.75 5.53
N ALA A 190 -13.17 19.27 6.05
CA ALA A 190 -11.85 19.86 5.82
C ALA A 190 -11.41 19.76 4.34
N ALA A 191 -11.81 18.69 3.64
CA ALA A 191 -11.54 18.53 2.20
C ALA A 191 -12.39 19.46 1.31
N GLY A 192 -13.43 20.11 1.84
CA GLY A 192 -14.33 20.98 1.07
C GLY A 192 -15.15 20.25 0.00
N ILE A 193 -15.24 18.91 0.09
CA ILE A 193 -15.97 18.07 -0.87
C ILE A 193 -17.47 18.17 -0.60
N ASN A 194 -18.30 18.16 -1.65
CA ASN A 194 -19.75 18.08 -1.48
C ASN A 194 -20.11 16.78 -0.71
N PRO A 195 -20.76 16.85 0.47
CA PRO A 195 -20.92 15.70 1.35
C PRO A 195 -21.86 14.62 0.76
N LEU A 196 -22.83 15.02 -0.06
CA LEU A 196 -23.72 14.08 -0.73
C LEU A 196 -22.99 13.35 -1.87
N VAL A 197 -22.19 14.06 -2.67
CA VAL A 197 -21.28 13.44 -3.67
C VAL A 197 -20.33 12.46 -2.98
N HIS A 198 -19.76 12.85 -1.83
CA HIS A 198 -18.89 11.99 -1.04
C HIS A 198 -19.64 10.74 -0.56
N TYR A 199 -20.86 10.90 -0.05
CA TYR A 199 -21.66 9.76 0.40
C TYR A 199 -21.92 8.77 -0.74
N CYS A 200 -22.44 9.25 -1.88
CA CYS A 200 -22.72 8.42 -3.06
C CYS A 200 -21.48 7.67 -3.59
N LYS A 201 -20.30 8.30 -3.61
CA LYS A 201 -19.08 7.67 -4.13
C LYS A 201 -18.35 6.78 -3.13
N HIS A 202 -18.43 7.10 -1.84
CA HIS A 202 -17.56 6.52 -0.82
C HIS A 202 -18.32 6.22 0.48
N GLY A 203 -19.05 7.21 1.02
CA GLY A 203 -19.57 7.17 2.39
C GLY A 203 -20.50 6.00 2.71
N TRP A 204 -21.36 5.57 1.77
CA TRP A 204 -22.21 4.38 1.99
C TRP A 204 -21.37 3.09 2.15
N SER A 205 -20.38 2.88 1.27
CA SER A 205 -19.46 1.73 1.31
C SER A 205 -18.51 1.79 2.52
N GLU A 206 -18.34 2.97 3.09
CA GLU A 206 -17.61 3.19 4.35
C GLU A 206 -18.49 3.07 5.61
N LEU A 207 -19.77 2.73 5.45
CA LEU A 207 -20.78 2.59 6.50
C LEU A 207 -20.99 3.88 7.31
N ARG A 208 -20.78 5.05 6.71
CA ARG A 208 -21.09 6.34 7.34
C ARG A 208 -22.62 6.48 7.44
N ARG A 209 -23.15 7.00 8.54
CA ARG A 209 -24.59 7.30 8.67
C ARG A 209 -24.92 8.57 7.85
N PRO A 210 -25.96 8.57 7.00
CA PRO A 210 -26.35 9.73 6.17
C PRO A 210 -27.24 10.75 6.91
N ASN A 211 -27.91 10.33 7.98
CA ASN A 211 -28.76 11.17 8.85
C ASN A 211 -28.84 10.51 10.26
N PRO A 212 -29.39 11.19 11.30
CA PRO A 212 -29.47 10.65 12.66
C PRO A 212 -30.31 9.36 12.81
N GLU A 213 -31.32 9.21 11.96
CA GLU A 213 -32.34 8.15 12.03
C GLU A 213 -31.98 6.91 11.21
N PHE A 214 -30.88 6.94 10.45
CA PHE A 214 -30.46 5.88 9.54
C PHE A 214 -29.11 5.28 9.93
N ASP A 215 -29.13 4.02 10.35
CA ASP A 215 -27.94 3.25 10.70
C ASP A 215 -27.55 2.29 9.58
N SER A 216 -26.67 2.77 8.70
CA SER A 216 -26.16 2.06 7.53
C SER A 216 -25.68 0.64 7.82
N TRP A 217 -25.03 0.40 8.97
CA TRP A 217 -24.53 -0.94 9.31
C TRP A 217 -25.64 -1.90 9.69
N TRP A 218 -26.51 -1.50 10.62
CA TRP A 218 -27.63 -2.33 11.05
C TRP A 218 -28.58 -2.61 9.88
N TYR A 219 -28.86 -1.60 9.04
CA TYR A 219 -29.70 -1.76 7.86
C TYR A 219 -29.12 -2.78 6.86
N CYS A 220 -27.81 -2.71 6.57
CA CYS A 220 -27.15 -3.72 5.73
C CYS A 220 -27.32 -5.12 6.30
N LEU A 221 -27.09 -5.29 7.61
CA LEU A 221 -27.12 -6.60 8.26
C LEU A 221 -28.52 -7.23 8.32
N GLN A 222 -29.57 -6.42 8.50
CA GLN A 222 -30.95 -6.92 8.54
C GLN A 222 -31.54 -7.19 7.15
N TYR A 223 -31.28 -6.32 6.16
CA TYR A 223 -32.04 -6.30 4.91
C TYR A 223 -31.23 -6.55 3.64
N LEU A 224 -29.92 -6.30 3.64
CA LEU A 224 -29.04 -6.51 2.47
C LEU A 224 -28.18 -7.76 2.56
N ASN A 225 -28.27 -8.50 3.68
CA ASN A 225 -27.33 -9.57 4.04
C ASN A 225 -25.90 -9.02 4.20
N VAL A 226 -24.97 -9.83 4.68
CA VAL A 226 -23.65 -9.34 5.14
C VAL A 226 -22.70 -8.92 3.99
N LYS A 227 -23.15 -8.94 2.73
CA LYS A 227 -22.43 -8.41 1.56
C LYS A 227 -22.62 -6.88 1.42
N ALA A 228 -22.32 -6.14 2.48
CA ALA A 228 -22.58 -4.71 2.65
C ALA A 228 -21.83 -3.74 1.67
N ASP A 229 -21.21 -4.27 0.60
CA ASP A 229 -20.37 -3.53 -0.37
C ASP A 229 -20.99 -3.46 -1.78
N THR A 230 -22.14 -4.10 -2.02
CA THR A 230 -22.77 -4.17 -3.36
C THR A 230 -23.88 -3.15 -3.59
N ILE A 231 -24.52 -2.65 -2.53
CA ILE A 231 -25.70 -1.77 -2.60
C ILE A 231 -25.60 -0.71 -1.50
N ASP A 232 -25.88 0.56 -1.83
CA ASP A 232 -26.05 1.63 -0.85
C ASP A 232 -27.31 1.37 0.01
N PRO A 233 -27.19 1.19 1.35
CA PRO A 233 -28.33 0.94 2.22
C PRO A 233 -29.36 2.06 2.22
N LEU A 234 -28.96 3.34 2.08
CA LEU A 234 -29.94 4.43 2.02
C LEU A 234 -30.73 4.38 0.71
N LEU A 235 -30.04 4.15 -0.41
CA LEU A 235 -30.70 3.98 -1.72
C LEU A 235 -31.66 2.79 -1.71
N HIS A 236 -31.26 1.65 -1.13
CA HIS A 236 -32.16 0.50 -0.96
C HIS A 236 -33.35 0.81 -0.07
N TYR A 237 -33.17 1.56 1.01
CA TYR A 237 -34.29 1.99 1.85
C TYR A 237 -35.28 2.87 1.07
N VAL A 238 -34.79 3.83 0.30
CA VAL A 238 -35.65 4.72 -0.51
C VAL A 238 -36.42 3.94 -1.58
N LEU A 239 -35.76 3.00 -2.27
CA LEU A 239 -36.36 2.25 -3.39
C LEU A 239 -37.23 1.07 -2.95
N VAL A 240 -36.90 0.41 -1.83
CA VAL A 240 -37.49 -0.87 -1.41
C VAL A 240 -37.93 -0.85 0.05
N GLY A 241 -37.06 -0.39 0.96
CA GLY A 241 -37.34 -0.48 2.40
C GLY A 241 -38.58 0.28 2.84
N LYS A 242 -38.81 1.48 2.29
CA LYS A 242 -39.94 2.36 2.65
C LYS A 242 -41.31 1.74 2.32
N SER A 243 -41.44 1.04 1.19
CA SER A 243 -42.71 0.39 0.80
C SER A 243 -42.96 -0.93 1.54
N ARG A 244 -41.94 -1.47 2.21
CA ARG A 244 -41.98 -2.71 3.01
C ARG A 244 -41.97 -2.46 4.52
N ASP A 245 -42.11 -1.21 4.97
CA ASP A 245 -41.96 -0.78 6.37
C ASP A 245 -40.67 -1.29 7.06
N TYR A 246 -39.59 -1.42 6.29
CA TYR A 246 -38.26 -1.74 6.85
C TYR A 246 -37.81 -0.58 7.72
N LYS A 247 -37.37 -0.88 8.94
CA LYS A 247 -36.89 0.15 9.86
C LYS A 247 -35.52 0.64 9.40
N THR A 248 -35.16 1.86 9.76
CA THR A 248 -33.89 2.50 9.37
C THR A 248 -32.78 2.33 10.42
N ARG A 249 -33.16 1.90 11.62
CA ARG A 249 -32.29 1.53 12.74
C ARG A 249 -33.02 0.52 13.64
N ARG A 250 -32.31 -0.05 14.61
CA ARG A 250 -32.86 -0.87 15.69
C ARG A 250 -34.00 -0.12 16.42
N PRO A 251 -35.21 -0.71 16.56
CA PRO A 251 -36.32 -0.04 17.25
C PRO A 251 -36.24 -0.16 18.78
N ASP A 252 -35.87 -1.33 19.29
CA ASP A 252 -35.84 -1.62 20.72
C ASP A 252 -34.51 -1.26 21.37
N PRO A 253 -34.47 -0.89 22.67
CA PRO A 253 -33.21 -0.78 23.40
C PRO A 253 -32.44 -2.11 23.40
N ILE A 254 -31.13 -2.02 23.64
CA ILE A 254 -30.28 -3.18 23.91
C ILE A 254 -30.69 -3.75 25.27
N GLN A 255 -31.02 -5.04 25.26
CA GLN A 255 -31.29 -5.84 26.45
C GLN A 255 -30.45 -7.12 26.36
N LEU A 256 -29.60 -7.37 27.36
CA LEU A 256 -28.84 -8.61 27.44
C LEU A 256 -29.69 -9.67 28.15
N ARG A 257 -29.76 -10.86 27.57
CA ARG A 257 -30.47 -12.02 28.14
C ARG A 257 -29.67 -12.63 29.29
N LYS A 258 -30.22 -13.58 30.06
CA LYS A 258 -29.38 -14.38 30.98
C LYS A 258 -28.42 -15.24 30.15
N ALA A 259 -27.15 -15.36 30.55
CA ALA A 259 -26.17 -16.14 29.80
C ALA A 259 -26.63 -17.59 29.62
N SER A 260 -26.35 -18.16 28.45
CA SER A 260 -26.84 -19.51 28.11
C SER A 260 -25.93 -20.63 28.64
N VAL A 261 -24.70 -20.30 29.07
CA VAL A 261 -23.66 -21.28 29.42
C VAL A 261 -22.90 -20.87 30.70
N ARG A 262 -22.81 -21.81 31.63
CA ARG A 262 -21.93 -21.78 32.81
C ARG A 262 -21.28 -23.15 32.96
N TYR A 263 -19.95 -23.18 33.03
CA TYR A 263 -19.21 -24.42 33.26
C TYR A 263 -19.06 -24.70 34.77
N GLN A 264 -18.96 -25.97 35.13
CA GLN A 264 -18.66 -26.39 36.49
C GLN A 264 -17.15 -26.37 36.75
N ALA A 265 -16.74 -26.11 38.00
CA ALA A 265 -15.33 -26.15 38.37
C ALA A 265 -14.74 -27.55 38.09
N GLY A 266 -13.65 -27.63 37.31
CA GLY A 266 -13.03 -28.89 36.91
C GLY A 266 -13.70 -29.58 35.71
N GLN A 267 -14.75 -29.02 35.12
CA GLN A 267 -15.33 -29.53 33.88
C GLN A 267 -14.29 -29.48 32.74
N ARG A 268 -14.12 -30.60 32.03
CA ARG A 268 -13.29 -30.64 30.81
C ARG A 268 -14.04 -29.96 29.67
N ILE A 269 -13.54 -28.81 29.23
CA ILE A 269 -14.07 -28.03 28.11
C ILE A 269 -13.23 -28.33 26.86
N LYS A 270 -13.86 -28.72 25.75
CA LYS A 270 -13.20 -28.88 24.45
C LYS A 270 -13.15 -27.54 23.73
N ARG A 271 -11.96 -27.01 23.50
CA ARG A 271 -11.77 -25.73 22.79
C ARG A 271 -11.06 -25.94 21.47
N VAL A 272 -11.46 -25.19 20.45
CA VAL A 272 -10.75 -25.07 19.18
C VAL A 272 -10.29 -23.64 18.99
N CYS A 273 -9.08 -23.44 18.48
CA CYS A 273 -8.55 -22.12 18.12
C CYS A 273 -8.35 -22.00 16.62
N LEU A 274 -8.92 -20.97 16.01
CA LEU A 274 -8.58 -20.53 14.67
C LEU A 274 -7.54 -19.40 14.81
N PHE A 275 -6.29 -19.72 14.50
CA PHE A 275 -5.16 -18.83 14.69
C PHE A 275 -4.77 -18.16 13.37
N ALA A 276 -4.83 -16.83 13.32
CA ALA A 276 -4.39 -16.05 12.18
C ALA A 276 -2.97 -15.53 12.36
N ALA A 277 -2.16 -15.61 11.31
CA ALA A 277 -0.77 -15.15 11.33
C ALA A 277 -0.38 -14.39 10.05
N TYR A 278 0.66 -13.57 10.15
CA TYR A 278 1.26 -12.88 9.02
C TYR A 278 2.73 -12.50 9.31
N ASP A 279 3.63 -12.95 8.45
CA ASP A 279 4.98 -12.40 8.36
C ASP A 279 5.31 -11.96 6.93
N GLN A 280 5.97 -10.79 6.81
CA GLN A 280 6.32 -10.21 5.51
C GLN A 280 7.50 -10.90 4.80
N HIS A 281 8.24 -11.76 5.52
CA HIS A 281 9.35 -12.56 4.99
C HIS A 281 8.99 -14.06 4.91
N GLY A 282 7.74 -14.44 5.22
CA GLY A 282 7.28 -15.82 5.15
C GLY A 282 7.94 -16.76 6.16
N ILE A 283 8.13 -16.32 7.41
CA ILE A 283 8.64 -17.18 8.49
C ILE A 283 7.67 -17.28 9.66
N VAL A 284 7.75 -18.39 10.41
CA VAL A 284 7.09 -18.53 11.71
C VAL A 284 8.05 -18.02 12.79
N ASP A 285 7.70 -16.90 13.42
CA ASP A 285 8.50 -16.29 14.49
C ASP A 285 8.53 -17.11 15.78
N ASP A 286 9.67 -17.10 16.48
CA ASP A 286 9.87 -17.82 17.74
C ASP A 286 8.90 -17.44 18.86
N TYR A 287 8.40 -16.20 18.89
CA TYR A 287 7.40 -15.77 19.88
C TYR A 287 6.01 -16.35 19.57
N VAL A 288 5.70 -16.61 18.30
CA VAL A 288 4.46 -17.28 17.87
C VAL A 288 4.53 -18.74 18.28
N ILE A 289 5.68 -19.39 18.13
CA ILE A 289 5.90 -20.77 18.61
C ILE A 289 5.72 -20.86 20.13
N GLU A 290 6.25 -19.91 20.91
CA GLU A 290 6.03 -19.88 22.37
C GLU A 290 4.56 -19.63 22.74
N TYR A 291 3.86 -18.74 22.03
CA TYR A 291 2.43 -18.49 22.25
C TYR A 291 1.58 -19.72 21.91
N LEU A 292 1.81 -20.35 20.75
CA LEU A 292 1.10 -21.56 20.33
C LEU A 292 1.36 -22.74 21.27
N LYS A 293 2.58 -22.88 21.80
CA LYS A 293 2.93 -23.91 22.79
C LYS A 293 2.21 -23.72 24.14
N ASP A 294 1.92 -22.49 24.55
CA ASP A 294 1.13 -22.26 25.75
C ASP A 294 -0.38 -22.49 25.47
N LEU A 295 -0.86 -21.99 24.33
CA LEU A 295 -2.26 -22.12 23.91
C LEU A 295 -2.68 -23.58 23.64
N SER A 296 -1.79 -24.42 23.12
CA SER A 296 -2.08 -25.83 22.78
C SER A 296 -2.34 -26.73 24.00
N GLN A 297 -2.03 -26.24 25.21
CA GLN A 297 -2.42 -26.89 26.46
C GLN A 297 -3.92 -26.75 26.77
N TYR A 298 -4.60 -25.79 26.13
CA TYR A 298 -5.99 -25.40 26.44
C TYR A 298 -6.97 -25.55 25.27
N ALA A 299 -6.47 -25.62 24.03
CA ALA A 299 -7.25 -25.71 22.81
C ALA A 299 -6.53 -26.49 21.69
N ASP A 300 -7.31 -27.18 20.84
CA ASP A 300 -6.82 -27.73 19.57
C ASP A 300 -6.71 -26.59 18.55
N ILE A 301 -5.52 -26.36 17.99
CA ILE A 301 -5.22 -25.18 17.17
C ILE A 301 -5.22 -25.51 15.67
N TYR A 302 -5.87 -24.67 14.86
CA TYR A 302 -5.73 -24.62 13.41
C TYR A 302 -5.12 -23.28 13.00
N TYR A 303 -4.01 -23.31 12.28
CA TYR A 303 -3.18 -22.15 11.97
C TYR A 303 -3.25 -21.78 10.48
N LEU A 304 -3.50 -20.51 10.16
CA LEU A 304 -3.45 -20.01 8.79
C LEU A 304 -2.65 -18.70 8.73
N ALA A 305 -1.59 -18.69 7.92
CA ALA A 305 -0.79 -17.50 7.63
C ALA A 305 -1.21 -16.84 6.30
N ASP A 306 -1.49 -15.53 6.33
CA ASP A 306 -1.82 -14.70 5.16
C ASP A 306 -0.54 -14.29 4.37
N CYS A 307 0.34 -15.25 4.07
CA CYS A 307 1.59 -15.03 3.37
C CYS A 307 2.04 -16.30 2.61
N ASP A 308 3.14 -16.18 1.86
CA ASP A 308 3.84 -17.30 1.24
C ASP A 308 4.98 -17.71 2.20
N MET A 309 4.82 -18.79 2.96
CA MET A 309 5.83 -19.28 3.91
C MET A 309 7.01 -19.96 3.21
N GLN A 310 8.22 -19.79 3.75
CA GLN A 310 9.42 -20.45 3.25
C GLN A 310 9.38 -21.98 3.53
N PRO A 311 10.03 -22.81 2.69
CA PRO A 311 10.02 -24.27 2.87
C PRO A 311 10.51 -24.71 4.26
N GLY A 312 9.67 -25.49 4.96
CA GLY A 312 9.94 -26.01 6.31
C GLY A 312 9.52 -25.10 7.46
N GLU A 313 9.05 -23.87 7.21
CA GLU A 313 8.62 -22.96 8.28
C GLU A 313 7.35 -23.44 8.99
N LEU A 314 6.37 -23.99 8.24
CA LEU A 314 5.16 -24.57 8.85
C LEU A 314 5.46 -25.79 9.73
N SER A 315 6.48 -26.60 9.39
CA SER A 315 6.88 -27.77 10.17
C SER A 315 7.43 -27.42 11.57
N LYS A 316 7.76 -26.16 11.83
CA LYS A 316 8.05 -25.69 13.20
C LYS A 316 6.84 -25.77 14.14
N LEU A 317 5.64 -25.94 13.59
CA LEU A 317 4.38 -26.07 14.32
C LEU A 317 3.95 -27.53 14.55
N ASP A 318 4.71 -28.50 14.03
CA ASP A 318 4.39 -29.93 14.15
C ASP A 318 4.29 -30.34 15.64
N GLY A 319 3.18 -30.99 15.99
CA GLY A 319 2.86 -31.35 17.38
C GLY A 319 2.28 -30.21 18.26
N LEU A 320 2.29 -28.95 17.78
CA LEU A 320 1.63 -27.83 18.46
C LEU A 320 0.23 -27.53 17.91
N VAL A 321 -0.02 -27.86 16.63
CA VAL A 321 -1.28 -27.57 15.93
C VAL A 321 -1.87 -28.84 15.28
N LYS A 322 -3.18 -28.83 15.00
CA LYS A 322 -3.91 -29.89 14.26
C LYS A 322 -3.85 -29.72 12.74
N GLY A 323 -3.59 -28.50 12.27
CA GLY A 323 -3.42 -28.18 10.86
C GLY A 323 -2.77 -26.80 10.71
N ALA A 324 -1.91 -26.67 9.71
CA ALA A 324 -1.20 -25.44 9.40
C ALA A 324 -1.23 -25.19 7.89
N TRP A 325 -1.59 -23.97 7.49
CA TRP A 325 -1.64 -23.56 6.09
C TRP A 325 -0.99 -22.19 5.89
N SER A 326 -0.50 -21.96 4.67
CA SER A 326 0.03 -20.68 4.21
C SER A 326 -0.69 -20.33 2.91
N ILE A 327 -1.56 -19.32 2.94
CA ILE A 327 -2.37 -18.92 1.79
C ILE A 327 -2.45 -17.41 1.77
N ARG A 328 -1.85 -16.77 0.77
CA ARG A 328 -1.95 -15.31 0.60
C ARG A 328 -3.35 -14.92 0.13
N HIS A 329 -4.15 -14.33 1.01
CA HIS A 329 -5.52 -13.89 0.72
C HIS A 329 -5.71 -12.37 0.84
N GLY A 330 -4.95 -11.69 1.71
CA GLY A 330 -4.97 -10.24 1.87
C GLY A 330 -6.26 -9.69 2.48
N GLU A 331 -6.94 -10.50 3.29
CA GLU A 331 -8.21 -10.19 3.96
C GLU A 331 -8.02 -9.94 5.47
N TYR A 332 -6.76 -9.98 5.95
CA TYR A 332 -6.35 -9.83 7.35
C TYR A 332 -6.95 -10.93 8.25
N ASP A 333 -6.73 -10.81 9.57
CA ASP A 333 -7.02 -11.81 10.60
C ASP A 333 -8.42 -12.44 10.47
N PHE A 334 -9.45 -11.61 10.25
CA PHE A 334 -10.83 -12.07 10.06
C PHE A 334 -11.03 -12.93 8.81
N GLY A 335 -10.27 -12.70 7.75
CA GLY A 335 -10.28 -13.56 6.56
C GLY A 335 -9.66 -14.91 6.85
N SER A 336 -8.58 -14.95 7.63
CA SER A 336 -7.96 -16.22 8.04
C SER A 336 -8.93 -17.02 8.92
N TYR A 337 -9.60 -16.38 9.90
CA TYR A 337 -10.66 -17.00 10.70
C TYR A 337 -11.82 -17.54 9.82
N SER A 338 -12.26 -16.75 8.84
CA SER A 338 -13.33 -17.12 7.89
C SER A 338 -12.96 -18.35 7.06
N ARG A 339 -11.77 -18.37 6.46
CA ARG A 339 -11.29 -19.46 5.62
C ARG A 339 -11.05 -20.73 6.40
N LEU A 340 -10.48 -20.63 7.61
CA LEU A 340 -10.40 -21.75 8.52
C LEU A 340 -11.80 -22.33 8.81
N ALA A 341 -12.77 -21.50 9.20
CA ALA A 341 -14.12 -21.98 9.52
C ALA A 341 -14.90 -22.55 8.33
N ARG A 342 -14.74 -21.99 7.12
CA ARG A 342 -15.61 -22.28 5.96
C ARG A 342 -14.98 -23.07 4.81
N GLU A 343 -13.64 -23.12 4.72
CA GLU A 343 -12.90 -23.81 3.64
C GLU A 343 -11.99 -24.93 4.16
N LEU A 344 -11.22 -24.70 5.25
CA LEU A 344 -10.12 -25.60 5.64
C LEU A 344 -10.44 -26.57 6.78
N VAL A 345 -11.15 -26.11 7.81
CA VAL A 345 -11.54 -26.92 8.99
C VAL A 345 -13.00 -27.35 8.91
N GLY A 346 -13.87 -26.43 8.47
CA GLY A 346 -15.29 -26.69 8.27
C GLY A 346 -16.13 -26.62 9.55
N TRP A 347 -17.36 -26.11 9.43
CA TRP A 347 -18.29 -25.96 10.55
C TRP A 347 -18.66 -27.28 11.22
N GLU A 348 -18.66 -28.40 10.49
CA GLU A 348 -18.93 -29.75 11.04
C GLU A 348 -17.89 -30.20 12.07
N VAL A 349 -16.63 -29.78 11.91
CA VAL A 349 -15.56 -30.02 12.89
C VAL A 349 -15.69 -29.06 14.06
N LEU A 350 -15.95 -27.77 13.80
CA LEU A 350 -16.16 -26.77 14.85
C LEU A 350 -17.38 -27.09 15.73
N ASP A 351 -18.41 -27.75 15.19
CA ASP A 351 -19.58 -28.22 15.91
C ASP A 351 -19.31 -29.36 16.91
N GLN A 352 -18.08 -29.88 16.97
CA GLN A 352 -17.66 -30.90 17.97
C GLN A 352 -17.04 -30.29 19.24
N TYR A 353 -16.78 -28.98 19.24
CA TYR A 353 -16.16 -28.24 20.35
C TYR A 353 -17.20 -27.44 21.16
N ASP A 354 -16.86 -27.13 22.41
CA ASP A 354 -17.68 -26.33 23.34
C ASP A 354 -17.43 -24.82 23.16
N GLU A 355 -16.18 -24.45 22.85
CA GLU A 355 -15.73 -23.07 22.66
C GLU A 355 -14.86 -22.91 21.40
N LEU A 356 -15.03 -21.78 20.71
CA LEU A 356 -14.29 -21.35 19.52
C LEU A 356 -13.48 -20.09 19.87
N ILE A 357 -12.16 -20.21 19.85
CA ILE A 357 -11.21 -19.12 20.05
C ILE A 357 -10.81 -18.55 18.68
N LEU A 358 -10.87 -17.24 18.50
CA LEU A 358 -10.19 -16.52 17.43
C LEU A 358 -9.01 -15.76 18.04
N ALA A 359 -7.79 -16.07 17.61
CA ALA A 359 -6.57 -15.49 18.15
C ALA A 359 -5.55 -15.20 17.03
N ASN A 360 -4.63 -14.24 17.25
CA ASN A 360 -3.62 -13.94 16.23
C ASN A 360 -2.26 -13.49 16.78
N ASP A 361 -1.27 -13.48 15.89
CA ASP A 361 0.14 -13.18 16.19
C ASP A 361 0.45 -11.71 16.56
N SER A 362 -0.54 -10.80 16.54
CA SER A 362 -0.25 -9.36 16.71
C SER A 362 0.08 -8.96 18.15
N CYS A 363 0.06 -9.92 19.08
CA CYS A 363 0.45 -9.80 20.48
C CYS A 363 1.66 -10.68 20.81
N TYR A 364 2.57 -10.16 21.61
CA TYR A 364 3.58 -10.94 22.31
C TYR A 364 2.99 -11.48 23.63
N LEU A 365 3.14 -12.78 23.88
CA LEU A 365 2.76 -13.41 25.14
C LEU A 365 3.87 -13.19 26.18
N LEU A 366 3.57 -12.51 27.29
CA LEU A 366 4.51 -12.23 28.37
C LEU A 366 4.31 -13.13 29.60
N ARG A 367 3.11 -13.71 29.78
CA ARG A 367 2.76 -14.61 30.89
C ARG A 367 1.92 -15.79 30.36
N PRO A 368 1.99 -16.98 30.98
CA PRO A 368 1.13 -18.11 30.61
C PRO A 368 -0.37 -17.79 30.71
N LEU A 369 -1.17 -18.34 29.80
CA LEU A 369 -2.61 -18.15 29.65
C LEU A 369 -3.43 -18.87 30.73
N LYS A 370 -2.79 -19.68 31.60
CA LYS A 370 -3.44 -20.43 32.68
C LYS A 370 -4.45 -19.59 33.48
N SER A 371 -4.05 -18.38 33.88
CA SER A 371 -4.91 -17.47 34.65
C SER A 371 -6.07 -16.89 33.83
N VAL A 372 -5.90 -16.75 32.51
CA VAL A 372 -6.95 -16.31 31.59
C VAL A 372 -8.04 -17.37 31.50
N PHE A 373 -7.66 -18.62 31.21
CA PHE A 373 -8.62 -19.72 31.13
C PHE A 373 -9.28 -20.00 32.49
N GLN A 374 -8.53 -20.01 33.60
CA GLN A 374 -9.09 -20.16 34.95
C GLN A 374 -10.14 -19.08 35.27
N LYS A 375 -9.89 -17.81 34.92
CA LYS A 375 -10.87 -16.73 35.11
C LYS A 375 -12.07 -16.93 34.19
N MET A 376 -11.86 -17.17 32.90
CA MET A 376 -12.92 -17.35 31.89
C MET A 376 -13.87 -18.49 32.25
N ASP A 377 -13.34 -19.62 32.70
CA ASP A 377 -14.11 -20.82 33.06
C ASP A 377 -15.01 -20.58 34.28
N SER A 378 -14.59 -19.70 35.20
CA SER A 378 -15.39 -19.30 36.36
C SER A 378 -16.60 -18.42 36.04
N ILE A 379 -16.66 -17.80 34.86
CA ILE A 379 -17.65 -16.78 34.53
C ILE A 379 -18.79 -17.33 33.65
N GLU A 380 -20.02 -17.04 34.08
CA GLU A 380 -21.26 -17.29 33.35
C GLU A 380 -21.44 -16.22 32.26
N THR A 381 -21.26 -16.61 30.99
CA THR A 381 -21.29 -15.72 29.82
C THR A 381 -21.48 -16.51 28.52
N ASP A 382 -21.86 -15.86 27.42
CA ASP A 382 -21.99 -16.48 26.10
C ASP A 382 -20.72 -16.29 25.23
N TRP A 383 -19.96 -15.21 25.46
CA TRP A 383 -18.68 -14.96 24.78
C TRP A 383 -17.74 -14.08 25.61
N TRP A 384 -16.45 -14.18 25.35
CA TRP A 384 -15.37 -13.63 26.19
C TRP A 384 -14.27 -12.98 25.35
N GLY A 385 -13.52 -12.03 25.92
CA GLY A 385 -12.27 -11.55 25.34
C GLY A 385 -11.32 -10.94 26.35
N MET A 386 -10.22 -10.35 25.89
CA MET A 386 -9.19 -9.84 26.82
C MET A 386 -9.54 -8.48 27.44
N GLN A 387 -10.06 -7.53 26.65
CA GLN A 387 -10.48 -6.22 27.12
C GLN A 387 -11.57 -5.61 26.24
N ALA A 388 -12.44 -4.79 26.84
CA ALA A 388 -13.34 -3.90 26.11
C ALA A 388 -12.62 -2.60 25.74
N THR A 389 -13.11 -1.89 24.72
CA THR A 389 -12.52 -0.62 24.27
C THR A 389 -13.60 0.30 23.69
N LYS A 390 -13.44 1.62 23.89
CA LYS A 390 -14.31 2.67 23.38
C LYS A 390 -13.47 3.84 22.88
N GLY A 391 -13.85 4.42 21.74
CA GLY A 391 -13.15 5.55 21.14
C GLY A 391 -12.08 5.14 20.13
N LEU A 392 -11.82 6.03 19.16
CA LEU A 392 -10.77 5.87 18.16
C LEU A 392 -9.66 6.90 18.42
N SER A 393 -8.42 6.57 18.03
CA SER A 393 -7.28 7.49 18.15
C SER A 393 -7.50 8.83 17.44
N ILE A 394 -8.27 8.84 16.34
CA ILE A 394 -8.63 10.05 15.59
C ILE A 394 -9.61 10.97 16.34
N THR A 395 -10.44 10.43 17.24
CA THR A 395 -11.43 11.18 18.03
C THR A 395 -10.93 11.57 19.42
N ARG A 396 -9.63 11.37 19.72
CA ARG A 396 -9.06 11.59 21.08
C ARG A 396 -9.11 13.03 21.59
N ALA A 397 -9.26 13.99 20.68
CA ALA A 397 -9.35 15.41 20.99
C ALA A 397 -10.76 15.85 21.43
N GLU A 398 -11.78 15.00 21.28
CA GLU A 398 -13.18 15.36 21.59
C GLU A 398 -13.47 15.17 23.10
N ASP A 399 -13.67 16.28 23.82
CA ASP A 399 -13.85 16.26 25.28
C ASP A 399 -15.08 15.44 25.73
N GLN A 400 -16.16 15.44 24.94
CA GLN A 400 -17.40 14.70 25.22
C GLN A 400 -17.24 13.17 25.23
N LYS A 401 -16.08 12.64 24.81
CA LYS A 401 -15.79 11.19 24.75
C LYS A 401 -14.81 10.71 25.83
N ARG A 402 -14.46 11.57 26.80
CA ARG A 402 -13.55 11.24 27.91
C ARG A 402 -14.32 10.93 29.18
N PHE A 403 -14.46 9.65 29.50
CA PHE A 403 -14.60 9.23 30.90
C PHE A 403 -13.19 9.22 31.51
N PRO A 404 -12.90 9.99 32.58
CA PRO A 404 -11.53 10.18 33.08
C PRO A 404 -11.02 8.96 33.87
N ASN A 405 -11.93 8.19 34.47
CA ASN A 405 -11.63 6.99 35.25
C ASN A 405 -12.17 5.75 34.52
N PRO A 406 -11.58 4.55 34.71
CA PRO A 406 -12.14 3.32 34.18
C PRO A 406 -13.58 3.07 34.64
N ILE A 407 -14.41 2.49 33.77
CA ILE A 407 -15.82 2.16 34.05
C ILE A 407 -15.95 0.64 34.19
N ALA A 408 -16.54 0.15 35.29
CA ALA A 408 -16.76 -1.28 35.50
C ALA A 408 -17.67 -1.91 34.43
N LEU A 409 -17.35 -3.13 34.00
CA LEU A 409 -18.03 -3.82 32.89
C LEU A 409 -19.54 -4.00 33.13
N GLU A 410 -19.95 -4.28 34.37
CA GLU A 410 -21.36 -4.40 34.75
C GLU A 410 -22.12 -3.07 34.71
N GLU A 411 -21.43 -1.95 34.93
CA GLU A 411 -22.04 -0.63 34.71
C GLU A 411 -22.27 -0.39 33.21
N ILE A 412 -21.33 -0.81 32.35
CA ILE A 412 -21.47 -0.66 30.91
C ILE A 412 -22.69 -1.43 30.40
N LYS A 413 -22.81 -2.70 30.80
CA LYS A 413 -23.95 -3.56 30.45
C LYS A 413 -25.29 -2.98 30.89
N SER A 414 -25.36 -2.42 32.09
CA SER A 414 -26.61 -1.95 32.70
C SER A 414 -27.00 -0.51 32.32
N LYS A 415 -26.04 0.38 32.03
CA LYS A 415 -26.30 1.82 31.83
C LYS A 415 -25.85 2.37 30.46
N HIS A 416 -24.72 1.92 29.93
CA HIS A 416 -24.03 2.62 28.84
C HIS A 416 -24.28 2.07 27.42
N LEU A 417 -24.65 0.79 27.27
CA LEU A 417 -24.81 0.17 25.94
C LEU A 417 -25.77 0.94 25.01
N ASN A 418 -26.92 1.41 25.53
CA ASN A 418 -27.89 2.20 24.76
C ASN A 418 -27.34 3.58 24.34
N SER A 419 -26.52 4.22 25.18
CA SER A 419 -25.84 5.46 24.82
C SER A 419 -24.81 5.23 23.71
N PHE A 420 -23.97 4.19 23.85
CA PHE A 420 -22.95 3.84 22.84
C PHE A 420 -23.55 3.42 21.49
N GLU A 421 -24.78 2.91 21.48
CA GLU A 421 -25.53 2.58 20.26
C GLU A 421 -26.02 3.84 19.52
N SER A 422 -26.42 4.86 20.28
CA SER A 422 -26.86 6.15 19.73
C SER A 422 -25.74 6.94 19.04
N ASP A 423 -24.48 6.74 19.45
CA ASP A 423 -23.30 7.40 18.87
C ASP A 423 -23.24 7.28 17.34
N TYR A 424 -22.88 8.38 16.66
CA TYR A 424 -22.66 8.39 15.20
C TYR A 424 -21.68 7.31 14.74
N ILE A 425 -20.56 7.14 15.45
CA ILE A 425 -19.61 6.04 15.24
C ILE A 425 -19.76 5.04 16.38
N TYR A 426 -20.41 3.91 16.11
CA TYR A 426 -20.31 2.77 17.00
C TYR A 426 -18.85 2.27 17.02
N ASN A 427 -18.17 2.48 18.14
CA ASN A 427 -16.77 2.10 18.36
C ASN A 427 -16.53 1.42 19.72
N PHE A 428 -17.59 0.99 20.38
CA PHE A 428 -17.47 0.01 21.46
C PHE A 428 -17.17 -1.36 20.87
N HIS A 429 -16.14 -2.03 21.34
CA HIS A 429 -15.81 -3.39 20.89
C HIS A 429 -15.04 -4.17 21.96
N ILE A 430 -15.03 -5.50 21.83
CA ILE A 430 -14.06 -6.38 22.49
C ILE A 430 -12.95 -6.66 21.48
N GLY A 431 -11.69 -6.57 21.90
CA GLY A 431 -10.53 -6.67 20.98
C GLY A 431 -10.45 -8.03 20.28
N SER A 432 -10.39 -8.04 18.94
CA SER A 432 -10.52 -9.25 18.11
C SER A 432 -9.26 -10.14 17.99
N TYR A 433 -8.23 -9.84 18.78
CA TYR A 433 -6.95 -10.57 18.73
C TYR A 433 -6.88 -11.77 19.68
N PHE A 434 -7.83 -11.85 20.62
CA PHE A 434 -8.11 -13.03 21.44
C PHE A 434 -9.56 -12.90 21.96
N VAL A 435 -10.47 -13.58 21.28
CA VAL A 435 -11.91 -13.61 21.59
C VAL A 435 -12.40 -15.07 21.56
N VAL A 436 -13.30 -15.43 22.46
CA VAL A 436 -13.81 -16.79 22.66
C VAL A 436 -15.33 -16.77 22.58
N TYR A 437 -15.90 -17.62 21.74
CA TYR A 437 -17.34 -17.78 21.58
C TYR A 437 -17.75 -19.14 22.13
N ARG A 438 -18.76 -19.19 23.01
CA ARG A 438 -19.30 -20.48 23.51
C ARG A 438 -20.36 -21.03 22.57
N LYS A 439 -20.74 -22.29 22.80
CA LYS A 439 -21.70 -23.05 21.97
C LYS A 439 -22.94 -22.28 21.52
N SER A 440 -23.54 -21.48 22.41
CA SER A 440 -24.71 -20.64 22.12
C SER A 440 -24.48 -19.63 20.98
N VAL A 441 -23.26 -19.09 20.86
CA VAL A 441 -22.85 -18.19 19.76
C VAL A 441 -22.33 -18.97 18.56
N ILE A 442 -21.58 -20.07 18.77
CA ILE A 442 -21.05 -20.90 17.67
C ILE A 442 -22.19 -21.45 16.79
N GLN A 443 -23.33 -21.78 17.39
CA GLN A 443 -24.51 -22.31 16.67
C GLN A 443 -25.45 -21.22 16.12
N ASP A 444 -25.18 -19.94 16.38
CA ASP A 444 -25.97 -18.83 15.88
C ASP A 444 -25.83 -18.66 14.35
N LYS A 445 -26.95 -18.70 13.63
CA LYS A 445 -26.97 -18.63 12.16
C LYS A 445 -26.43 -17.31 11.63
N LEU A 446 -26.67 -16.19 12.34
CA LEU A 446 -26.19 -14.87 11.92
C LEU A 446 -24.70 -14.71 12.20
N PHE A 447 -24.19 -15.24 13.32
CA PHE A 447 -22.75 -15.31 13.59
C PHE A 447 -22.02 -16.09 12.48
N ARG A 448 -22.51 -17.29 12.11
CA ARG A 448 -21.94 -18.07 11.00
C ARG A 448 -22.01 -17.32 9.67
N ALA A 449 -23.15 -16.71 9.35
CA ALA A 449 -23.30 -15.93 8.12
C ALA A 449 -22.32 -14.75 8.06
N MET A 450 -22.12 -14.04 9.17
CA MET A 450 -21.14 -12.96 9.26
C MET A 450 -19.70 -13.45 9.09
N LEU A 451 -19.30 -14.54 9.75
CA LEU A 451 -17.94 -15.07 9.60
C LEU A 451 -17.69 -15.62 8.19
N ASN A 452 -18.69 -16.25 7.58
CA ASN A 452 -18.62 -16.74 6.19
C ASN A 452 -18.59 -15.62 5.13
N SER A 453 -18.94 -14.38 5.51
CA SER A 453 -19.02 -13.22 4.61
C SER A 453 -17.79 -12.30 4.59
N VAL A 454 -16.74 -12.65 5.34
CA VAL A 454 -15.51 -11.84 5.35
C VAL A 454 -14.88 -11.85 3.96
N VAL A 455 -14.57 -10.65 3.46
CA VAL A 455 -13.97 -10.43 2.14
C VAL A 455 -12.96 -9.28 2.21
N LYS A 456 -12.07 -9.21 1.22
CA LYS A 456 -11.03 -8.19 1.12
C LYS A 456 -11.61 -6.78 1.11
N GLN A 457 -11.15 -5.94 2.05
CA GLN A 457 -11.62 -4.56 2.21
C GLN A 457 -10.61 -3.54 1.67
N LYS A 458 -11.12 -2.37 1.25
CA LYS A 458 -10.29 -1.27 0.68
C LYS A 458 -9.34 -0.64 1.71
N SER A 459 -9.61 -0.76 3.01
CA SER A 459 -8.73 -0.24 4.07
C SER A 459 -8.91 -0.99 5.39
N LYS A 460 -7.87 -0.95 6.24
CA LYS A 460 -7.91 -1.53 7.61
C LYS A 460 -9.00 -0.90 8.48
N SER A 461 -9.33 0.37 8.27
CA SER A 461 -10.42 1.05 8.98
C SER A 461 -11.79 0.43 8.70
N LEU A 462 -12.01 -0.11 7.50
CA LEU A 462 -13.26 -0.82 7.16
C LEU A 462 -13.32 -2.21 7.79
N ILE A 463 -12.17 -2.90 7.90
CA ILE A 463 -12.05 -4.18 8.62
C ILE A 463 -12.44 -3.99 10.10
N ILE A 464 -11.93 -2.93 10.74
CA ILE A 464 -12.29 -2.59 12.13
C ILE A 464 -13.79 -2.25 12.23
N ARG A 465 -14.35 -1.41 11.34
CA ARG A 465 -15.77 -1.05 11.37
C ARG A 465 -16.71 -2.25 11.14
N LYS A 466 -16.43 -3.10 10.15
CA LYS A 466 -17.29 -4.22 9.75
C LYS A 466 -17.14 -5.45 10.63
N TYR A 467 -15.92 -5.79 11.00
CA TYR A 467 -15.63 -7.08 11.60
C TYR A 467 -15.35 -6.93 13.10
N GLU A 468 -14.44 -6.06 13.54
CA GLU A 468 -14.14 -5.90 14.98
C GLU A 468 -15.30 -5.23 15.76
N ASN A 469 -15.71 -4.03 15.32
CA ASN A 469 -16.86 -3.34 15.88
C ASN A 469 -18.17 -4.06 15.53
N GLY A 470 -18.31 -4.51 14.28
CA GLY A 470 -19.56 -5.07 13.76
C GLY A 470 -19.97 -6.40 14.39
N PHE A 471 -19.03 -7.32 14.65
CA PHE A 471 -19.34 -8.55 15.41
C PHE A 471 -19.72 -8.24 16.86
N THR A 472 -18.95 -7.38 17.55
CA THR A 472 -19.28 -6.98 18.92
C THR A 472 -20.70 -6.39 18.99
N ARG A 473 -21.00 -5.44 18.09
CA ARG A 473 -22.30 -4.79 18.00
C ARG A 473 -23.41 -5.80 17.78
N GLN A 474 -23.25 -6.72 16.83
CA GLN A 474 -24.30 -7.71 16.52
C GLN A 474 -24.54 -8.69 17.67
N LEU A 475 -23.51 -9.18 18.34
CA LEU A 475 -23.68 -10.11 19.46
C LEU A 475 -24.41 -9.45 20.64
N ILE A 476 -24.06 -8.20 20.94
CA ILE A 476 -24.77 -7.36 21.92
C ILE A 476 -26.22 -7.11 21.47
N HIS A 477 -26.46 -6.89 20.17
CA HIS A 477 -27.80 -6.69 19.62
C HIS A 477 -28.69 -7.93 19.72
N GLN A 478 -28.13 -9.13 19.59
CA GLN A 478 -28.81 -10.42 19.84
C GLN A 478 -28.96 -10.74 21.34
N GLY A 479 -28.52 -9.83 22.21
CA GLY A 479 -28.62 -9.95 23.67
C GLY A 479 -27.66 -10.94 24.30
N TYR A 480 -26.62 -11.42 23.59
CA TYR A 480 -25.64 -12.36 24.15
C TYR A 480 -24.82 -11.71 25.27
N GLN A 481 -24.69 -12.42 26.39
CA GLN A 481 -23.85 -11.97 27.49
C GLN A 481 -22.38 -12.02 27.09
N PHE A 482 -21.65 -10.96 27.44
CA PHE A 482 -20.21 -10.85 27.23
C PHE A 482 -19.47 -10.61 28.54
N HIS A 483 -18.19 -10.96 28.60
CA HIS A 483 -17.31 -10.55 29.69
C HIS A 483 -15.87 -10.47 29.19
N THR A 484 -14.99 -9.78 29.92
CA THR A 484 -13.58 -9.63 29.56
C THR A 484 -12.61 -9.98 30.69
N TYR A 485 -11.35 -10.25 30.37
CA TYR A 485 -10.30 -10.52 31.36
C TYR A 485 -9.98 -9.29 32.21
N ILE A 486 -9.96 -8.09 31.61
CA ILE A 486 -10.01 -6.83 32.34
C ILE A 486 -11.47 -6.47 32.60
N ASP A 487 -11.83 -6.22 33.85
CA ASP A 487 -13.22 -6.00 34.30
C ASP A 487 -13.67 -4.53 34.15
N GLU A 488 -12.83 -3.71 33.53
CA GLU A 488 -12.94 -2.25 33.45
C GLU A 488 -12.71 -1.78 32.00
N LEU A 489 -13.55 -0.87 31.52
CA LEU A 489 -13.29 -0.11 30.29
C LEU A 489 -12.42 1.09 30.63
N TYR A 490 -11.19 1.07 30.15
CA TYR A 490 -10.24 2.18 30.29
C TYR A 490 -10.50 3.28 29.24
N PRO A 491 -10.02 4.51 29.49
CA PRO A 491 -10.08 5.59 28.50
C PRO A 491 -9.27 5.22 27.25
N PHE A 492 -9.89 5.37 26.07
CA PHE A 492 -9.35 4.93 24.78
C PHE A 492 -9.06 3.42 24.75
N HIS A 493 -8.03 3.00 23.99
CA HIS A 493 -7.68 1.59 23.81
C HIS A 493 -6.45 1.25 24.67
N PRO A 494 -6.62 0.60 25.85
CA PRO A 494 -5.59 0.60 26.90
C PRO A 494 -4.29 -0.14 26.54
N ILE A 495 -4.35 -1.13 25.65
CA ILE A 495 -3.16 -1.87 25.21
C ILE A 495 -2.25 -1.07 24.25
N TYR A 496 -2.69 0.14 23.85
CA TYR A 496 -1.93 1.08 23.03
C TYR A 496 -1.59 2.38 23.77
N THR A 497 -2.07 2.57 25.00
CA THR A 497 -1.74 3.70 25.87
C THR A 497 -0.79 3.26 26.97
N GLU A 498 -0.37 4.18 27.85
CA GLU A 498 0.47 3.87 29.00
C GLU A 498 -0.21 2.93 30.02
N SER A 499 -1.55 2.86 30.02
CA SER A 499 -2.33 1.95 30.86
C SER A 499 -1.94 0.49 30.70
N ILE A 500 -1.34 0.08 29.57
CA ILE A 500 -0.81 -1.26 29.38
C ILE A 500 0.16 -1.69 30.50
N PHE A 501 1.01 -0.80 31.01
CA PHE A 501 1.97 -1.16 32.07
C PHE A 501 1.25 -1.43 33.41
N GLU A 502 0.17 -0.71 33.70
CA GLU A 502 -0.72 -1.01 34.83
C GLU A 502 -1.41 -2.36 34.63
N LEU A 503 -1.94 -2.64 33.43
CA LEU A 503 -2.59 -3.92 33.11
C LEU A 503 -1.63 -5.10 33.25
N LEU A 504 -0.38 -4.98 32.79
CA LEU A 504 0.65 -6.01 32.96
C LEU A 504 0.96 -6.27 34.46
N GLY A 505 0.87 -5.23 35.29
CA GLY A 505 0.94 -5.32 36.75
C GLY A 505 -0.26 -6.02 37.37
N LYS A 506 -1.47 -5.78 36.84
CA LYS A 506 -2.71 -6.52 37.16
C LYS A 506 -2.75 -7.96 36.59
N GLY A 507 -1.65 -8.46 36.01
CA GLY A 507 -1.52 -9.84 35.52
C GLY A 507 -1.91 -10.08 34.06
N PHE A 508 -2.24 -9.02 33.31
CA PHE A 508 -2.54 -9.11 31.87
C PHE A 508 -1.36 -9.76 31.10
N PRO A 509 -1.61 -10.73 30.20
CA PRO A 509 -0.54 -11.55 29.64
C PRO A 509 0.04 -11.03 28.32
N PHE A 510 -0.55 -10.01 27.68
CA PHE A 510 -0.18 -9.60 26.32
C PHE A 510 0.46 -8.22 26.22
N LEU A 511 1.48 -8.09 25.37
CA LEU A 511 1.96 -6.81 24.85
C LEU A 511 1.64 -6.70 23.36
N LYS A 512 1.02 -5.60 22.95
CA LYS A 512 0.59 -5.43 21.55
C LYS A 512 1.75 -4.90 20.68
N ARG A 513 2.15 -5.62 19.63
CA ARG A 513 3.29 -5.26 18.75
C ARG A 513 3.22 -3.83 18.21
N TYR A 514 2.01 -3.38 17.87
CA TYR A 514 1.73 -2.06 17.31
C TYR A 514 1.97 -0.88 18.30
N LEU A 515 2.02 -1.13 19.62
CA LEU A 515 2.43 -0.12 20.60
C LEU A 515 3.88 0.32 20.35
N LEU A 516 4.81 -0.64 20.28
CA LEU A 516 6.23 -0.37 20.05
C LEU A 516 6.48 0.07 18.60
N ALA A 517 5.90 -0.63 17.62
CA ALA A 517 6.15 -0.39 16.20
C ALA A 517 5.62 0.96 15.69
N GLU A 518 4.47 1.42 16.19
CA GLU A 518 3.77 2.61 15.63
C GLU A 518 3.46 3.71 16.65
N ASN A 519 3.48 3.43 17.97
CA ASN A 519 3.27 4.37 19.10
C ASN A 519 2.25 5.51 18.84
N HIS A 520 1.10 5.17 18.25
CA HIS A 520 0.12 6.15 17.76
C HIS A 520 -0.61 6.96 18.85
N TYR A 521 -0.52 6.57 20.12
CA TYR A 521 -0.95 7.35 21.29
C TYR A 521 0.18 8.14 21.96
N PHE A 522 1.41 8.07 21.42
CA PHE A 522 2.58 8.81 21.89
C PHE A 522 2.94 8.53 23.36
N VAL A 523 2.92 7.25 23.73
CA VAL A 523 3.40 6.79 25.04
C VAL A 523 4.87 7.19 25.17
N PRO A 524 5.24 7.97 26.20
CA PRO A 524 6.61 8.43 26.37
C PRO A 524 7.50 7.32 26.92
N ASP A 525 8.81 7.48 26.75
CA ASP A 525 9.84 6.63 27.37
C ASP A 525 9.71 5.14 26.98
N LEU A 526 9.42 4.91 25.70
CA LEU A 526 9.49 3.58 25.08
C LEU A 526 10.90 3.18 24.65
N SER A 527 11.93 4.02 24.82
CA SER A 527 13.33 3.60 24.71
C SER A 527 13.66 2.48 25.69
N ASP A 528 13.07 2.55 26.89
CA ASP A 528 13.40 1.73 28.04
C ASP A 528 12.31 0.64 28.23
N TRP A 529 11.66 0.24 27.12
CA TRP A 529 10.52 -0.68 27.13
C TRP A 529 10.88 -2.05 27.72
N LYS A 530 12.13 -2.50 27.54
CA LYS A 530 12.61 -3.78 28.07
C LYS A 530 12.71 -3.75 29.59
N GLU A 531 13.27 -2.67 30.12
CA GLU A 531 13.46 -2.41 31.54
C GLU A 531 12.10 -2.26 32.24
N ARG A 532 11.18 -1.50 31.62
CA ARG A 532 9.80 -1.34 32.08
C ARG A 532 9.03 -2.65 32.12
N ILE A 533 9.22 -3.55 31.14
CA ILE A 533 8.56 -4.86 31.17
C ILE A 533 9.23 -5.77 32.21
N ARG A 534 10.56 -5.84 32.29
CA ARG A 534 11.28 -6.68 33.27
C ARG A 534 10.93 -6.32 34.71
N SER A 535 10.68 -5.04 35.02
CA SER A 535 10.25 -4.63 36.37
C SER A 535 8.84 -5.13 36.76
N ILE A 536 8.02 -5.53 35.79
CA ILE A 536 6.64 -6.02 35.98
C ILE A 536 6.54 -7.55 35.77
N VAL A 537 7.36 -8.08 34.87
CA VAL A 537 7.41 -9.49 34.47
C VAL A 537 8.88 -9.94 34.39
N PRO A 538 9.55 -10.24 35.52
CA PRO A 538 11.00 -10.51 35.52
C PRO A 538 11.43 -11.69 34.66
N GLU A 539 10.60 -12.75 34.60
CA GLU A 539 10.90 -14.03 33.94
C GLU A 539 10.74 -14.03 32.41
N VAL A 540 10.40 -12.89 31.79
CA VAL A 540 10.02 -12.86 30.37
C VAL A 540 11.21 -12.78 29.40
N LYS A 541 11.17 -13.60 28.36
CA LYS A 541 12.22 -13.69 27.33
C LYS A 541 12.04 -12.62 26.26
N LEU A 542 12.61 -11.44 26.49
CA LEU A 542 12.46 -10.29 25.59
C LEU A 542 13.23 -10.41 24.28
N ASP A 543 14.27 -11.24 24.18
CA ASP A 543 15.16 -11.29 23.01
C ASP A 543 14.42 -11.72 21.73
N LYS A 544 13.41 -12.61 21.87
CA LYS A 544 12.53 -13.03 20.77
C LYS A 544 11.58 -11.92 20.31
N ILE A 545 11.08 -11.13 21.26
CA ILE A 545 10.23 -9.97 21.02
C ILE A 545 11.04 -8.89 20.29
N GLU A 546 12.26 -8.63 20.77
CA GLU A 546 13.20 -7.69 20.17
C GLU A 546 13.60 -8.12 18.75
N SER A 547 13.98 -9.39 18.56
CA SER A 547 14.30 -9.95 17.24
C SER A 547 13.16 -9.77 16.24
N ASN A 548 11.90 -10.10 16.61
CA ASN A 548 10.75 -9.85 15.76
C ASN A 548 10.58 -8.35 15.47
N LEU A 549 10.56 -7.51 16.51
CA LEU A 549 10.27 -6.09 16.41
C LEU A 549 11.23 -5.37 15.44
N TYR A 550 12.54 -5.58 15.60
CA TYR A 550 13.55 -4.97 14.74
C TYR A 550 13.61 -5.61 13.33
N ARG A 551 13.21 -6.88 13.17
CA ARG A 551 13.11 -7.53 11.84
C ARG A 551 11.93 -7.00 11.02
N VAL A 552 10.79 -6.71 11.64
CA VAL A 552 9.55 -6.36 10.90
C VAL A 552 9.22 -4.86 10.87
N SER A 553 9.74 -4.06 11.80
CA SER A 553 9.38 -2.65 11.92
C SER A 553 10.23 -1.71 11.06
N ASN A 554 9.74 -0.49 10.87
CA ASN A 554 10.47 0.56 10.16
C ASN A 554 11.50 1.25 11.10
N SER A 555 12.79 1.26 10.73
CA SER A 555 13.85 1.76 11.63
C SER A 555 13.75 3.24 11.98
N GLU A 556 13.37 4.09 11.02
CA GLU A 556 13.12 5.52 11.28
C GLU A 556 11.91 5.72 12.21
N LYS A 557 10.83 4.91 12.04
CA LYS A 557 9.68 4.95 12.94
C LYS A 557 10.05 4.51 14.36
N LEU A 558 10.73 3.38 14.53
CA LEU A 558 11.14 2.90 15.85
C LEU A 558 11.99 3.94 16.59
N TYR A 559 13.00 4.51 15.93
CA TYR A 559 13.82 5.58 16.50
C TYR A 559 12.96 6.76 16.99
N ARG A 560 11.98 7.20 16.19
CA ARG A 560 11.09 8.31 16.57
C ARG A 560 10.15 7.95 17.72
N ASN A 561 9.59 6.74 17.68
CA ASN A 561 8.58 6.25 18.63
C ASN A 561 9.17 5.99 20.02
N PHE A 562 10.41 5.50 20.09
CA PHE A 562 11.12 5.24 21.34
C PHE A 562 11.62 6.53 22.01
N ARG A 563 11.79 7.61 21.24
CA ARG A 563 12.28 8.90 21.72
C ARG A 563 11.19 9.95 21.95
N VAL A 564 9.93 9.53 22.00
CA VAL A 564 8.87 10.35 22.59
C VAL A 564 9.17 10.50 24.08
N LYS A 565 9.25 11.73 24.58
CA LYS A 565 9.50 12.07 25.99
C LYS A 565 8.30 12.80 26.59
N ARG A 566 8.23 12.88 27.91
CA ARG A 566 7.20 13.62 28.65
C ARG A 566 7.70 15.03 29.02
N SER A 567 6.87 16.06 28.82
CA SER A 567 7.13 17.41 29.34
C SER A 567 6.75 17.55 30.82
N SER A 568 7.15 18.66 31.46
CA SER A 568 6.66 19.04 32.80
C SER A 568 5.14 19.22 32.87
N GLU A 569 4.48 19.44 31.74
CA GLU A 569 3.02 19.60 31.60
C GLU A 569 2.33 18.30 31.16
N TYR A 570 3.01 17.15 31.27
CA TYR A 570 2.52 15.83 30.86
C TYR A 570 2.19 15.68 29.36
N THR A 571 2.63 16.62 28.51
CA THR A 571 2.45 16.57 27.06
C THR A 571 3.57 15.78 26.37
N PRO A 572 3.30 15.03 25.28
CA PRO A 572 4.33 14.32 24.52
C PRO A 572 5.27 15.28 23.76
N ILE A 573 6.56 15.17 24.04
CA ILE A 573 7.65 15.83 23.31
C ILE A 573 8.19 14.85 22.26
N TYR A 574 8.19 15.26 21.00
CA TYR A 574 8.76 14.48 19.90
C TYR A 574 10.27 14.75 19.76
N PRO A 575 11.06 13.77 19.29
CA PRO A 575 12.45 14.03 18.94
C PRO A 575 12.51 15.11 17.85
N HIS A 576 13.28 16.16 18.11
CA HIS A 576 13.50 17.24 17.15
C HIS A 576 14.22 16.71 15.90
N ILE A 577 13.76 17.17 14.73
CA ILE A 577 14.35 16.90 13.42
C ILE A 577 14.64 18.25 12.80
N ARG A 578 15.89 18.49 12.41
CA ARG A 578 16.28 19.78 11.82
C ARG A 578 15.62 20.01 10.47
N SER A 579 15.23 21.25 10.23
CA SER A 579 14.78 21.76 8.94
C SER A 579 15.93 21.87 7.93
N ASN A 580 15.59 21.96 6.64
CA ASN A 580 16.57 22.19 5.57
C ASN A 580 17.37 23.49 5.75
N SER A 581 16.76 24.54 6.31
CA SER A 581 17.43 25.81 6.65
C SER A 581 18.44 25.66 7.78
N GLU A 582 18.12 24.89 8.82
CA GLU A 582 19.06 24.59 9.91
C GLU A 582 20.23 23.75 9.41
N ILE A 583 19.96 22.72 8.60
CA ILE A 583 21.01 21.87 8.02
C ILE A 583 21.94 22.66 7.10
N ALA A 584 21.42 23.54 6.24
CA ALA A 584 22.25 24.42 5.40
C ALA A 584 23.13 25.39 6.22
N SER A 585 22.58 25.95 7.31
CA SER A 585 23.30 26.86 8.22
C SER A 585 24.38 26.13 9.03
N LEU A 586 24.12 24.88 9.43
CA LEU A 586 25.09 24.04 10.14
C LEU A 586 26.16 23.48 9.22
N ASP A 587 25.83 23.12 7.97
CA ASP A 587 26.81 22.71 6.97
C ASP A 587 27.91 23.77 6.84
N GLN A 588 27.57 25.05 6.67
CA GLN A 588 28.58 26.12 6.59
C GLN A 588 29.50 26.26 7.82
N LYS A 589 29.13 25.73 8.99
CA LYS A 589 29.81 25.98 10.28
C LYS A 589 30.50 24.76 10.86
N ILE A 590 30.00 23.55 10.58
CA ILE A 590 30.52 22.31 11.16
C ILE A 590 31.76 21.85 10.37
N PRO A 591 32.87 21.48 11.05
CA PRO A 591 34.06 20.96 10.40
C PRO A 591 33.79 19.57 9.81
N LYS A 592 34.38 19.31 8.63
CA LYS A 592 34.32 18.02 7.94
C LYS A 592 35.66 17.31 8.11
N PHE A 593 35.60 16.00 8.25
CA PHE A 593 36.78 15.16 8.43
C PHE A 593 36.97 14.23 7.24
N ASP A 594 38.16 14.25 6.63
CA ASP A 594 38.48 13.49 5.41
C ASP A 594 38.39 11.96 5.60
N ASN A 595 38.55 11.50 6.84
CA ASN A 595 38.40 10.11 7.25
C ASN A 595 36.99 9.73 7.72
N TRP A 596 35.99 10.62 7.63
CA TRP A 596 34.59 10.32 7.92
C TRP A 596 33.81 10.12 6.62
N TRP A 597 33.39 8.88 6.40
CA TRP A 597 32.85 8.37 5.13
C TRP A 597 31.40 7.95 5.31
N ALA A 598 30.47 8.69 4.70
CA ALA A 598 29.03 8.43 4.79
C ALA A 598 28.53 7.51 3.67
N PHE A 599 27.72 6.54 4.08
CA PHE A 599 27.05 5.53 3.27
C PHE A 599 25.52 5.65 3.45
N PRO A 600 24.89 6.68 2.87
CA PRO A 600 23.44 6.83 2.84
C PRO A 600 22.80 5.75 1.95
N VAL A 601 21.94 4.93 2.56
CA VAL A 601 21.29 3.83 1.83
C VAL A 601 20.39 4.32 0.72
N CYS A 602 20.11 3.46 -0.26
CA CYS A 602 19.30 3.80 -1.42
C CYS A 602 17.96 4.44 -1.01
N ALA A 603 17.59 5.53 -1.69
CA ALA A 603 16.38 6.29 -1.38
C ALA A 603 15.07 5.62 -1.86
N TYR A 604 15.17 4.54 -2.64
CA TYR A 604 14.00 3.85 -3.22
C TYR A 604 13.74 2.48 -2.58
N ASP A 605 14.78 1.66 -2.40
CA ASP A 605 14.66 0.30 -1.84
C ASP A 605 15.07 0.18 -0.36
N HIS A 606 15.70 1.24 0.17
CA HIS A 606 16.19 1.38 1.54
C HIS A 606 17.21 0.30 1.98
N THR A 607 17.84 -0.40 1.05
CA THR A 607 18.86 -1.44 1.29
C THR A 607 20.28 -0.87 1.23
N PHE A 608 21.19 -1.59 1.88
CA PHE A 608 22.64 -1.39 1.79
C PHE A 608 23.25 -2.52 0.96
N ALA A 609 23.11 -2.44 -0.36
CA ALA A 609 23.43 -3.48 -1.34
C ALA A 609 24.07 -2.91 -2.62
N GLY A 610 24.92 -3.68 -3.29
CA GLY A 610 25.60 -3.26 -4.52
C GLY A 610 26.84 -2.37 -4.27
N ASN A 611 26.98 -1.28 -5.03
CA ASN A 611 28.27 -0.55 -5.12
C ASN A 611 28.73 0.09 -3.80
N ASP A 612 27.82 0.68 -3.03
CA ASP A 612 28.08 1.27 -1.70
C ASP A 612 28.46 0.20 -0.67
N ARG A 613 27.76 -0.93 -0.67
CA ARG A 613 28.06 -2.11 0.15
C ARG A 613 29.46 -2.66 -0.15
N ALA A 614 29.84 -2.77 -1.43
CA ALA A 614 31.17 -3.24 -1.83
C ALA A 614 32.30 -2.27 -1.44
N VAL A 615 32.11 -0.94 -1.60
CA VAL A 615 33.08 0.06 -1.13
C VAL A 615 33.23 0.03 0.39
N PHE A 616 32.14 -0.15 1.14
CA PHE A 616 32.20 -0.37 2.59
C PHE A 616 32.98 -1.63 2.95
N GLU A 617 32.73 -2.75 2.29
CA GLU A 617 33.40 -4.03 2.57
C GLU A 617 34.92 -3.98 2.36
N GLU A 618 35.41 -3.21 1.38
CA GLU A 618 36.85 -2.97 1.17
C GLU A 618 37.50 -2.16 2.30
N VAL A 619 36.74 -1.31 3.02
CA VAL A 619 37.29 -0.46 4.11
C VAL A 619 36.85 -0.87 5.52
N LYS A 620 35.99 -1.88 5.68
CA LYS A 620 35.31 -2.17 6.96
C LYS A 620 36.27 -2.39 8.12
N SER A 621 37.43 -3.03 7.90
CA SER A 621 38.45 -3.30 8.92
C SER A 621 39.42 -2.14 9.17
N ASN A 622 39.39 -1.07 8.37
CA ASN A 622 40.32 0.04 8.50
C ASN A 622 39.90 1.00 9.63
N THR A 623 40.48 0.85 10.82
CA THR A 623 40.18 1.65 12.03
C THR A 623 40.29 3.16 11.82
N ASN A 624 41.20 3.62 10.94
CA ASN A 624 41.43 5.04 10.67
C ASN A 624 40.28 5.72 9.94
N ILE A 625 39.40 4.97 9.27
CA ILE A 625 38.21 5.48 8.58
C ILE A 625 36.98 5.24 9.47
N LYS A 626 36.26 6.33 9.80
CA LYS A 626 34.93 6.26 10.43
C LYS A 626 33.87 6.08 9.35
N LYS A 627 33.11 4.98 9.40
CA LYS A 627 32.04 4.67 8.44
C LYS A 627 30.69 5.04 9.06
N VAL A 628 29.92 5.87 8.36
CA VAL A 628 28.62 6.36 8.83
C VAL A 628 27.53 5.81 7.91
N ILE A 629 26.84 4.75 8.31
CA ILE A 629 25.74 4.16 7.53
C ILE A 629 24.44 4.86 7.93
N LEU A 630 23.78 5.49 6.96
CA LEU A 630 22.58 6.28 7.21
C LEU A 630 21.33 5.55 6.68
N THR A 631 20.57 4.95 7.59
CA THR A 631 19.45 4.05 7.28
C THR A 631 18.15 4.80 6.98
N ARG A 632 17.11 4.07 6.54
CA ARG A 632 15.77 4.61 6.25
C ARG A 632 14.69 3.76 6.91
N SER A 633 13.92 2.98 6.16
CA SER A 633 12.91 2.09 6.74
C SER A 633 13.49 0.74 7.19
N LYS A 634 14.59 0.28 6.60
CA LYS A 634 15.16 -1.04 6.89
C LYS A 634 16.25 -0.92 7.96
N HIS A 635 16.22 -1.84 8.91
CA HIS A 635 17.35 -2.10 9.79
C HIS A 635 18.49 -2.74 8.99
N ILE A 636 19.72 -2.34 9.29
CA ILE A 636 20.93 -2.83 8.65
C ILE A 636 21.88 -3.22 9.77
N ASN A 637 22.36 -4.46 9.71
CA ASN A 637 23.35 -5.00 10.64
C ASN A 637 24.54 -5.47 9.81
N VAL A 638 25.71 -4.86 10.01
CA VAL A 638 26.95 -5.18 9.31
C VAL A 638 28.11 -5.09 10.29
N SER A 639 29.08 -5.98 10.16
CA SER A 639 30.30 -5.96 10.97
C SER A 639 31.38 -5.05 10.36
N GLY A 640 32.17 -4.42 11.21
CA GLY A 640 33.30 -3.57 10.83
C GLY A 640 33.83 -2.74 11.98
N GLU A 641 35.04 -2.24 11.84
CA GLU A 641 35.70 -1.35 12.80
C GLU A 641 35.29 0.10 12.57
N ASN A 642 35.07 0.86 13.64
CA ASN A 642 34.71 2.28 13.59
C ASN A 642 33.47 2.56 12.69
N VAL A 643 32.41 1.78 12.88
CA VAL A 643 31.13 1.88 12.15
C VAL A 643 30.04 2.47 13.06
N GLU A 644 29.31 3.45 12.53
CA GLU A 644 28.10 4.02 13.12
C GLU A 644 26.90 3.72 12.22
N ILE A 645 25.77 3.32 12.79
CA ILE A 645 24.54 3.03 12.03
C ILE A 645 23.37 3.80 12.63
N TRP A 646 22.88 4.81 11.92
CA TRP A 646 21.82 5.71 12.41
C TRP A 646 20.77 6.00 11.32
N PRO A 647 19.48 6.19 11.66
CA PRO A 647 18.49 6.64 10.68
C PRO A 647 18.88 8.02 10.13
N LEU A 648 18.79 8.22 8.81
CA LEU A 648 19.18 9.48 8.16
C LEU A 648 18.45 10.71 8.72
N LYS A 649 17.21 10.55 9.19
CA LYS A 649 16.41 11.63 9.81
C LYS A 649 16.55 11.73 11.35
N SER A 650 17.47 10.98 11.96
CA SER A 650 17.84 11.15 13.38
C SER A 650 18.78 12.35 13.54
N ILE A 651 18.88 12.88 14.76
CA ILE A 651 19.77 14.02 15.04
C ILE A 651 21.25 13.57 14.95
N GLU A 652 21.54 12.35 15.41
CA GLU A 652 22.85 11.69 15.31
C GLU A 652 23.24 11.43 13.85
N GLY A 653 22.32 10.88 13.05
CA GLY A 653 22.54 10.66 11.62
C GLY A 653 22.82 11.95 10.86
N GLN A 654 22.10 13.04 11.20
CA GLN A 654 22.36 14.37 10.64
C GLN A 654 23.72 14.93 11.08
N ASP A 655 24.11 14.78 12.35
CA ASP A 655 25.39 15.27 12.88
C ASP A 655 26.59 14.53 12.29
N LEU A 656 26.49 13.21 12.16
CA LEU A 656 27.53 12.39 11.52
C LEU A 656 27.65 12.71 10.02
N LEU A 657 26.53 12.91 9.34
CA LEU A 657 26.50 13.33 7.93
C LEU A 657 27.14 14.72 7.72
N LEU A 658 26.76 15.71 8.53
CA LEU A 658 27.30 17.08 8.48
C LEU A 658 28.83 17.13 8.68
N ARG A 659 29.40 16.15 9.36
CA ARG A 659 30.85 16.01 9.60
C ARG A 659 31.58 15.12 8.59
N SER A 660 30.86 14.38 7.75
CA SER A 660 31.46 13.43 6.80
C SER A 660 31.95 14.15 5.55
N LYS A 661 33.27 14.18 5.30
CA LYS A 661 33.80 14.77 4.06
C LYS A 661 33.40 13.95 2.84
N ILE A 662 33.52 12.63 2.92
CA ILE A 662 33.22 11.73 1.79
C ILE A 662 31.79 11.23 1.94
N VAL A 663 30.99 11.32 0.87
CA VAL A 663 29.60 10.86 0.86
C VAL A 663 29.34 10.03 -0.40
N PHE A 664 29.11 8.73 -0.24
CA PHE A 664 28.84 7.82 -1.36
C PHE A 664 27.34 7.84 -1.72
N ILE A 665 27.01 8.05 -2.99
CA ILE A 665 25.62 8.15 -3.47
C ILE A 665 25.36 7.26 -4.69
N LYS A 666 24.11 6.86 -4.92
CA LYS A 666 23.64 6.03 -6.06
C LYS A 666 22.84 6.81 -7.11
N HIS A 667 22.38 8.01 -6.75
CA HIS A 667 21.55 8.91 -7.54
C HIS A 667 22.09 10.35 -7.40
N THR A 668 21.26 11.39 -7.61
CA THR A 668 21.68 12.77 -7.29
C THR A 668 21.84 12.98 -5.77
N PRO A 669 22.65 13.95 -5.32
CA PRO A 669 22.75 14.27 -3.89
C PRO A 669 21.40 14.60 -3.24
N GLU A 670 20.52 15.38 -3.90
CA GLU A 670 19.14 15.62 -3.46
C GLU A 670 18.36 14.32 -3.26
N ALA A 671 18.38 13.39 -4.23
CA ALA A 671 17.63 12.14 -4.13
C ALA A 671 18.18 11.21 -3.02
N ASN A 672 19.51 11.10 -2.90
CA ASN A 672 20.14 10.17 -1.96
C ASN A 672 20.18 10.69 -0.52
N ILE A 673 20.23 12.00 -0.31
CA ILE A 673 20.36 12.63 1.02
C ILE A 673 19.06 13.32 1.48
N GLY A 674 18.31 13.96 0.57
CA GLY A 674 17.13 14.75 0.94
C GLY A 674 17.43 16.08 1.66
N TYR A 675 18.71 16.44 1.81
CA TYR A 675 19.15 17.66 2.52
C TYR A 675 20.07 18.54 1.65
N PRO A 676 20.05 19.88 1.83
CA PRO A 676 20.74 20.85 0.98
C PRO A 676 22.22 21.05 1.35
N LEU A 677 23.01 19.97 1.36
CA LEU A 677 24.45 20.00 1.63
C LEU A 677 25.28 20.50 0.44
N SER A 678 26.29 21.34 0.66
CA SER A 678 27.15 21.87 -0.42
C SER A 678 28.19 20.85 -0.91
N GLY A 679 28.41 20.81 -2.23
CA GLY A 679 29.51 20.09 -2.87
C GLY A 679 30.89 20.73 -2.63
N ASP A 680 30.93 22.00 -2.17
CA ASP A 680 32.18 22.67 -1.79
C ASP A 680 32.74 22.07 -0.49
N HIS A 681 31.85 21.68 0.42
CA HIS A 681 32.22 21.11 1.71
C HIS A 681 32.36 19.59 1.64
N HIS A 682 31.44 18.91 0.94
CA HIS A 682 31.33 17.45 0.87
C HIS A 682 31.73 16.93 -0.51
N HIS A 683 32.54 15.87 -0.55
CA HIS A 683 32.88 15.14 -1.76
C HIS A 683 31.87 14.03 -1.99
N PHE A 684 30.83 14.36 -2.75
CA PHE A 684 29.83 13.41 -3.22
C PHE A 684 30.45 12.52 -4.31
N ILE A 685 30.66 11.24 -3.99
CA ILE A 685 31.19 10.23 -4.92
C ILE A 685 30.01 9.40 -5.42
N ASN A 686 29.63 9.58 -6.67
CA ASN A 686 28.50 8.89 -7.25
C ASN A 686 28.91 7.50 -7.74
N LEU A 687 28.54 6.49 -6.96
CA LEU A 687 28.77 5.09 -7.26
C LEU A 687 27.74 4.54 -8.27
N TRP A 688 26.68 5.29 -8.56
CA TRP A 688 25.60 4.89 -9.46
C TRP A 688 25.04 3.48 -9.14
N HIS A 689 24.32 2.85 -10.08
CA HIS A 689 23.63 1.57 -9.84
C HIS A 689 23.55 0.64 -11.05
N GLY A 690 24.41 0.84 -12.06
CA GLY A 690 24.59 -0.06 -13.21
C GLY A 690 24.99 0.66 -14.49
N ILE A 691 25.57 -0.07 -15.44
CA ILE A 691 25.99 0.49 -16.74
C ILE A 691 24.73 0.86 -17.55
N PRO A 692 24.55 2.12 -17.98
CA PRO A 692 23.29 2.58 -18.56
C PRO A 692 23.17 2.19 -20.04
N LEU A 693 22.23 1.31 -20.37
CA LEU A 693 21.84 1.06 -21.77
C LEU A 693 20.93 2.15 -22.34
N LYS A 694 20.03 2.64 -21.48
CA LYS A 694 19.06 3.70 -21.76
C LYS A 694 19.74 5.04 -21.52
N ARG A 695 19.35 6.09 -22.25
CA ARG A 695 19.83 7.45 -21.95
C ARG A 695 19.36 7.86 -20.55
N ILE A 696 20.25 8.49 -19.79
CA ILE A 696 20.02 8.89 -18.40
C ILE A 696 20.39 10.36 -18.18
N GLY A 697 19.87 10.93 -17.08
CA GLY A 697 20.21 12.28 -16.65
C GLY A 697 20.01 13.32 -17.76
N TYR A 698 21.05 14.09 -18.03
CA TYR A 698 21.05 15.18 -19.01
C TYR A 698 20.88 14.69 -20.47
N ALA A 699 21.24 13.43 -20.76
CA ALA A 699 21.08 12.84 -22.09
C ALA A 699 19.67 12.24 -22.33
N SER A 700 18.84 12.13 -21.29
CA SER A 700 17.52 11.48 -21.38
C SER A 700 16.48 12.39 -22.03
N LEU A 701 15.77 11.88 -23.04
CA LEU A 701 14.74 12.64 -23.76
C LEU A 701 13.55 13.03 -22.86
N ASP A 702 13.23 12.21 -21.84
CA ASP A 702 12.16 12.47 -20.88
C ASP A 702 12.51 13.52 -19.80
N GLN A 703 13.76 14.04 -19.78
CA GLN A 703 14.23 15.06 -18.85
C GLN A 703 14.48 16.43 -19.49
N ALA A 704 14.05 16.65 -20.74
CA ALA A 704 14.30 17.90 -21.47
C ALA A 704 13.82 19.17 -20.73
N ASP A 705 12.73 19.09 -19.96
CA ASP A 705 12.20 20.19 -19.15
C ASP A 705 12.90 20.37 -17.78
N ASN A 706 13.81 19.46 -17.39
CA ASN A 706 14.47 19.41 -16.07
C ASN A 706 16.00 19.65 -16.12
N LEU A 707 16.56 19.94 -17.29
CA LEU A 707 18.02 19.93 -17.54
C LEU A 707 18.82 20.85 -16.62
N GLU A 708 18.36 22.07 -16.33
CA GLU A 708 19.05 23.01 -15.43
C GLU A 708 19.16 22.46 -14.00
N ARG A 709 18.09 21.84 -13.48
CA ARG A 709 18.09 21.22 -12.15
C ARG A 709 19.04 20.03 -12.11
N LEU A 710 19.04 19.19 -13.16
CA LEU A 710 19.94 18.05 -13.26
C LEU A 710 21.40 18.48 -13.34
N ALA A 711 21.73 19.49 -14.16
CA ALA A 711 23.07 20.03 -14.24
C ALA A 711 23.57 20.56 -12.88
N LYS A 712 22.72 21.28 -12.13
CA LYS A 712 23.03 21.77 -10.78
C LYS A 712 23.21 20.63 -9.76
N GLU A 713 22.46 19.53 -9.89
CA GLU A 713 22.61 18.36 -9.02
C GLU A 713 23.84 17.52 -9.37
N HIS A 714 24.18 17.39 -10.66
CA HIS A 714 25.37 16.69 -11.10
C HIS A 714 26.64 17.48 -10.76
N SER A 715 26.64 18.82 -10.87
CA SER A 715 27.80 19.66 -10.53
C SER A 715 28.18 19.63 -9.05
N ARG A 716 27.26 19.19 -8.17
CA ARG A 716 27.56 18.90 -6.74
C ARG A 716 28.35 17.60 -6.55
N SER A 717 28.34 16.70 -7.53
CA SER A 717 29.10 15.43 -7.48
C SER A 717 30.56 15.69 -7.80
N LYS A 718 31.48 15.22 -6.95
CA LYS A 718 32.92 15.38 -7.15
C LYS A 718 33.49 14.36 -8.15
N ALA A 719 32.81 13.22 -8.29
CA ALA A 719 33.08 12.21 -9.30
C ALA A 719 31.87 11.28 -9.51
N VAL A 720 31.86 10.57 -10.64
CA VAL A 720 30.95 9.44 -10.91
C VAL A 720 31.79 8.25 -11.38
N ILE A 721 31.47 7.02 -11.02
CA ILE A 721 32.24 5.85 -11.48
C ILE A 721 31.76 5.30 -12.84
N SER A 722 32.65 4.64 -13.57
CA SER A 722 32.37 3.93 -14.82
C SER A 722 33.19 2.63 -14.95
N SER A 723 32.82 1.78 -15.90
CA SER A 723 33.34 0.42 -16.11
C SER A 723 34.25 0.24 -17.33
N SER A 724 34.06 1.05 -18.37
CA SER A 724 34.91 1.05 -19.58
C SER A 724 35.06 2.45 -20.17
N LYS A 725 35.98 2.62 -21.12
CA LYS A 725 36.09 3.85 -21.94
C LYS A 725 34.77 4.27 -22.59
N VAL A 726 33.97 3.31 -23.06
CA VAL A 726 32.69 3.57 -23.74
C VAL A 726 31.61 3.96 -22.75
N ASP A 727 31.51 3.25 -21.62
CA ASP A 727 30.64 3.63 -20.50
C ASP A 727 30.99 5.02 -19.96
N THR A 728 32.28 5.36 -19.87
CA THR A 728 32.75 6.70 -19.45
C THR A 728 32.19 7.83 -20.33
N LEU A 729 32.05 7.62 -21.65
CA LEU A 729 31.46 8.60 -22.56
C LEU A 729 29.93 8.73 -22.38
N ALA A 730 29.23 7.61 -22.17
CA ALA A 730 27.79 7.60 -21.89
C ALA A 730 27.49 8.29 -20.55
N MET A 731 28.29 7.99 -19.52
CA MET A 731 28.20 8.59 -18.19
C MET A 731 28.52 10.08 -18.22
N ALA A 732 29.59 10.54 -18.89
CA ALA A 732 29.87 11.97 -19.06
C ALA A 732 28.70 12.71 -19.75
N SER A 733 28.09 12.09 -20.76
CA SER A 733 26.92 12.66 -21.45
C SER A 733 25.68 12.74 -20.55
N GLY A 734 25.45 11.73 -19.70
CA GLY A 734 24.33 11.71 -18.75
C GLY A 734 24.52 12.62 -17.53
N PHE A 735 25.76 12.82 -17.09
CA PHE A 735 26.14 13.54 -15.87
C PHE A 735 26.71 14.94 -16.12
N TYR A 736 26.46 15.55 -17.29
CA TYR A 736 26.76 16.96 -17.55
C TYR A 736 26.31 17.84 -16.36
N PRO A 737 27.16 18.78 -15.87
CA PRO A 737 28.37 19.31 -16.51
C PRO A 737 29.69 18.58 -16.18
N LEU A 738 29.65 17.38 -15.60
CA LEU A 738 30.87 16.63 -15.31
C LEU A 738 31.62 16.24 -16.60
N SER A 739 32.94 16.41 -16.59
CA SER A 739 33.82 16.10 -17.71
C SER A 739 34.25 14.63 -17.71
N TYR A 740 34.86 14.18 -18.82
CA TYR A 740 35.47 12.85 -18.91
C TYR A 740 36.44 12.53 -17.76
N HIS A 741 37.13 13.53 -17.20
CA HIS A 741 38.09 13.34 -16.11
C HIS A 741 37.44 13.17 -14.73
N ASP A 742 36.21 13.69 -14.57
CA ASP A 742 35.40 13.53 -13.36
C ASP A 742 34.69 12.17 -13.32
N ILE A 743 34.64 11.46 -14.46
CA ILE A 743 34.16 10.08 -14.55
C ILE A 743 35.32 9.10 -14.29
N TRP A 744 35.28 8.42 -13.15
CA TRP A 744 36.32 7.52 -12.68
C TRP A 744 36.12 6.10 -13.21
N MET A 745 36.88 5.73 -14.24
CA MET A 745 36.93 4.38 -14.78
C MET A 745 37.60 3.42 -13.79
N THR A 746 36.78 2.78 -12.96
CA THR A 746 37.21 1.87 -11.87
C THR A 746 36.62 0.47 -11.99
N GLY A 747 35.66 0.26 -12.91
CA GLY A 747 34.68 -0.82 -12.77
C GLY A 747 33.63 -0.48 -11.71
N LEU A 748 32.52 -1.22 -11.65
CA LEU A 748 31.50 -1.01 -10.62
C LEU A 748 31.79 -1.93 -9.42
N PRO A 749 31.94 -1.42 -8.18
CA PRO A 749 32.25 -2.22 -6.99
C PRO A 749 31.34 -3.45 -6.78
N ARG A 750 30.06 -3.41 -7.16
CA ARG A 750 29.16 -4.58 -7.05
C ARG A 750 29.58 -5.77 -7.89
N HIS A 751 30.31 -5.54 -8.98
CA HIS A 751 30.83 -6.61 -9.84
C HIS A 751 31.80 -7.51 -9.07
N ASP A 752 32.45 -6.98 -8.03
CA ASP A 752 33.27 -7.78 -7.11
C ASP A 752 32.44 -8.92 -6.49
N PHE A 753 31.20 -8.66 -6.08
CA PHE A 753 30.34 -9.73 -5.53
C PHE A 753 29.93 -10.76 -6.59
N ILE A 754 29.81 -10.40 -7.86
CA ILE A 754 29.43 -11.33 -8.92
C ILE A 754 30.56 -12.33 -9.20
N VAL A 755 31.81 -11.87 -9.30
CA VAL A 755 32.95 -12.69 -9.77
C VAL A 755 33.87 -13.23 -8.66
N ARG A 756 33.75 -12.75 -7.42
CA ARG A 756 34.61 -13.18 -6.30
C ARG A 756 34.30 -14.61 -5.84
N GLU A 757 35.33 -15.29 -5.33
CA GLU A 757 35.17 -16.61 -4.70
C GLU A 757 34.22 -16.59 -3.51
N PHE A 758 33.45 -17.66 -3.33
CA PHE A 758 32.39 -17.76 -2.31
C PHE A 758 32.88 -17.42 -0.90
N ASP A 759 34.00 -18.01 -0.46
CA ASP A 759 34.55 -17.81 0.89
C ASP A 759 35.03 -16.37 1.16
N ARG A 760 35.22 -15.57 0.10
CA ARG A 760 35.62 -14.16 0.18
C ARG A 760 34.44 -13.18 0.10
N LEU A 761 33.21 -13.68 -0.06
CA LEU A 761 31.99 -12.87 0.06
C LEU A 761 31.75 -12.48 1.54
N PRO A 762 31.03 -11.38 1.80
CA PRO A 762 30.46 -11.08 3.13
C PRO A 762 29.59 -12.24 3.64
N GLN A 763 29.61 -12.51 4.95
CA GLN A 763 28.92 -13.66 5.56
C GLN A 763 27.39 -13.65 5.33
N ASP A 764 26.77 -12.46 5.32
CA ASP A 764 25.37 -12.25 4.98
C ASP A 764 25.06 -12.67 3.53
N LEU A 765 25.97 -12.36 2.59
CA LEU A 765 25.86 -12.75 1.19
C LEU A 765 26.11 -14.26 0.99
N GLN A 766 27.05 -14.86 1.74
CA GLN A 766 27.24 -16.32 1.76
C GLN A 766 25.97 -17.04 2.24
N ALA A 767 25.37 -16.58 3.33
CA ALA A 767 24.14 -17.13 3.87
C ALA A 767 22.95 -16.95 2.90
N GLU A 768 22.85 -15.80 2.22
CA GLU A 768 21.86 -15.57 1.17
C GLU A 768 22.03 -16.54 -0.01
N GLU A 769 23.27 -16.77 -0.46
CA GLU A 769 23.59 -17.72 -1.55
C GLU A 769 23.27 -19.17 -1.17
N LEU A 770 23.68 -19.61 0.02
CA LEU A 770 23.40 -20.97 0.53
C LEU A 770 21.89 -21.22 0.66
N ARG A 771 21.13 -20.23 1.17
CA ARG A 771 19.67 -20.31 1.24
C ARG A 771 19.04 -20.41 -0.15
N LEU A 772 19.50 -19.62 -1.12
CA LEU A 772 19.02 -19.69 -2.50
C LEU A 772 19.30 -21.06 -3.13
N ARG A 773 20.52 -21.57 -2.99
CA ARG A 773 20.90 -22.91 -3.47
C ARG A 773 20.05 -24.01 -2.83
N LYS A 774 19.72 -23.89 -1.54
CA LYS A 774 18.80 -24.82 -0.84
C LYS A 774 17.38 -24.75 -1.40
N SER A 775 16.83 -23.55 -1.66
CA SER A 775 15.50 -23.39 -2.26
C SER A 775 15.43 -23.90 -3.70
N VAL A 776 16.49 -23.71 -4.48
CA VAL A 776 16.63 -24.27 -5.82
C VAL A 776 16.68 -25.81 -5.77
N GLY A 777 17.38 -26.38 -4.78
CA GLY A 777 17.32 -27.81 -4.49
C GLY A 777 18.00 -28.71 -5.53
N GLY A 778 19.09 -28.23 -6.14
CA GLY A 778 19.82 -28.95 -7.19
C GLY A 778 19.18 -28.89 -8.60
N ARG A 779 18.02 -28.22 -8.73
CA ARG A 779 17.42 -27.85 -10.02
C ARG A 779 18.24 -26.76 -10.71
N ARG A 780 18.03 -26.56 -12.02
CA ARG A 780 18.55 -25.37 -12.72
C ARG A 780 17.71 -24.13 -12.37
N LEU A 781 18.34 -22.99 -12.08
CA LEU A 781 17.63 -21.73 -11.83
C LEU A 781 17.65 -20.84 -13.07
N ILE A 782 16.51 -20.70 -13.75
CA ILE A 782 16.31 -19.69 -14.80
C ILE A 782 15.85 -18.40 -14.11
N LEU A 783 16.58 -17.31 -14.29
CA LEU A 783 16.21 -16.00 -13.72
C LEU A 783 15.47 -15.16 -14.77
N PHE A 784 14.32 -14.60 -14.42
CA PHE A 784 13.56 -13.68 -15.28
C PHE A 784 13.54 -12.27 -14.68
N CYS A 785 14.14 -11.30 -15.38
CA CYS A 785 14.24 -9.89 -14.97
C CYS A 785 13.65 -8.94 -16.03
N PRO A 786 12.32 -8.80 -16.15
CA PRO A 786 11.68 -7.86 -17.07
C PRO A 786 11.84 -6.39 -16.60
N THR A 787 11.96 -5.43 -17.52
CA THR A 787 11.94 -4.00 -17.13
C THR A 787 10.52 -3.46 -16.94
N PHE A 788 10.39 -2.41 -16.13
CA PHE A 788 9.12 -1.71 -15.91
C PHE A 788 8.64 -0.98 -17.18
N ARG A 789 7.31 -0.93 -17.40
CA ARG A 789 6.67 -0.20 -18.49
C ARG A 789 5.84 0.97 -17.95
N ASN A 790 5.99 2.16 -18.52
CA ASN A 790 5.26 3.34 -18.08
C ASN A 790 3.81 3.36 -18.60
N GLY A 791 2.86 2.89 -17.79
CA GLY A 791 1.43 3.19 -17.95
C GLY A 791 0.48 1.99 -17.92
N GLN A 792 -0.45 2.03 -16.96
CA GLN A 792 -1.62 1.16 -16.77
C GLN A 792 -1.39 -0.32 -16.39
N ASN A 793 -2.43 -0.90 -15.77
CA ASN A 793 -2.52 -2.31 -15.41
C ASN A 793 -2.43 -3.20 -16.67
N GLY A 794 -1.53 -4.18 -16.66
CA GLY A 794 -1.42 -5.16 -17.76
C GLY A 794 -0.66 -4.68 -19.00
N ALA A 795 0.29 -3.74 -18.82
CA ALA A 795 1.21 -3.30 -19.88
C ALA A 795 2.44 -4.21 -20.10
N GLY A 796 2.68 -5.17 -19.21
CA GLY A 796 3.64 -6.26 -19.45
C GLY A 796 3.10 -7.29 -20.44
N TYR A 797 3.95 -8.22 -20.88
CA TYR A 797 3.52 -9.38 -21.67
C TYR A 797 2.45 -10.17 -20.92
N LYS A 798 1.45 -10.65 -21.65
CA LYS A 798 0.38 -11.50 -21.13
C LYS A 798 0.57 -12.89 -21.70
N PHE A 799 0.90 -13.85 -20.85
CA PHE A 799 1.02 -15.24 -21.27
C PHE A 799 -0.38 -15.85 -21.45
N SER A 800 -0.57 -16.56 -22.55
CA SER A 800 -1.71 -17.46 -22.75
C SER A 800 -1.55 -18.73 -21.91
N GLU A 801 -2.65 -19.43 -21.65
CA GLU A 801 -2.64 -20.71 -20.92
C GLU A 801 -1.73 -21.76 -21.60
N ALA A 802 -1.66 -21.75 -22.93
CA ALA A 802 -0.78 -22.63 -23.70
C ALA A 802 0.71 -22.30 -23.47
N GLU A 803 1.08 -21.02 -23.39
CA GLU A 803 2.47 -20.61 -23.10
C GLU A 803 2.85 -20.92 -21.63
N LEU A 804 1.92 -20.74 -20.69
CA LEU A 804 2.12 -21.11 -19.29
C LEU A 804 2.29 -22.62 -19.12
N SER A 805 1.48 -23.43 -19.82
CA SER A 805 1.65 -24.89 -19.86
C SER A 805 3.01 -25.26 -20.44
N ALA A 806 3.35 -24.76 -21.64
CA ALA A 806 4.63 -25.06 -22.30
C ALA A 806 5.85 -24.66 -21.45
N LEU A 807 5.75 -23.57 -20.67
CA LEU A 807 6.77 -23.16 -19.72
C LEU A 807 6.87 -24.12 -18.52
N ALA A 808 5.74 -24.52 -17.94
CA ALA A 808 5.70 -25.45 -16.82
C ALA A 808 6.24 -26.84 -17.22
N ASP A 809 5.81 -27.35 -18.38
CA ASP A 809 6.27 -28.59 -19.00
C ASP A 809 7.78 -28.54 -19.26
N TRP A 810 8.29 -27.44 -19.83
CA TRP A 810 9.72 -27.26 -20.09
C TRP A 810 10.54 -27.24 -18.79
N LEU A 811 10.09 -26.51 -17.77
CA LEU A 811 10.75 -26.44 -16.46
C LEU A 811 10.81 -27.82 -15.80
N GLN A 812 9.72 -28.58 -15.85
CA GLN A 812 9.67 -29.94 -15.30
C GLN A 812 10.60 -30.90 -16.06
N GLN A 813 10.54 -30.92 -17.40
CA GLN A 813 11.37 -31.80 -18.24
C GLN A 813 12.87 -31.52 -18.10
N ASN A 814 13.26 -30.27 -17.85
CA ASN A 814 14.67 -29.84 -17.72
C ASN A 814 15.16 -29.77 -16.26
N ASN A 815 14.37 -30.27 -15.29
CA ASN A 815 14.66 -30.21 -13.85
C ASN A 815 15.04 -28.78 -13.40
N ALA A 816 14.19 -27.81 -13.73
CA ALA A 816 14.46 -26.39 -13.60
C ALA A 816 13.37 -25.64 -12.81
N VAL A 817 13.72 -24.47 -12.29
CA VAL A 817 12.83 -23.50 -11.64
C VAL A 817 13.00 -22.12 -12.25
N LEU A 818 11.91 -21.35 -12.28
CA LEU A 818 11.90 -19.97 -12.73
C LEU A 818 11.86 -19.01 -11.53
N GLY A 819 12.91 -18.22 -11.35
CA GLY A 819 12.92 -17.11 -10.41
C GLY A 819 12.47 -15.82 -11.07
N VAL A 820 11.38 -15.21 -10.61
CA VAL A 820 10.91 -13.91 -11.15
C VAL A 820 11.41 -12.74 -10.29
N ARG A 821 12.22 -11.85 -10.88
CA ARG A 821 12.78 -10.65 -10.24
C ARG A 821 12.25 -9.39 -10.92
N GLU A 822 11.12 -8.92 -10.42
CA GLU A 822 10.44 -7.72 -10.91
C GLU A 822 11.21 -6.43 -10.59
N HIS A 823 11.03 -5.42 -11.45
CA HIS A 823 11.60 -4.10 -11.24
C HIS A 823 10.94 -3.38 -10.06
N MET A 824 11.71 -2.66 -9.24
CA MET A 824 11.24 -2.06 -7.97
C MET A 824 10.15 -0.96 -8.11
N ALA A 825 9.87 -0.53 -9.35
CA ALA A 825 8.77 0.36 -9.67
C ALA A 825 7.43 -0.36 -9.96
N ASP A 826 7.46 -1.67 -10.23
CA ASP A 826 6.24 -2.46 -10.39
C ASP A 826 5.62 -2.76 -9.02
N ARG A 827 4.55 -2.02 -8.69
CA ARG A 827 3.76 -2.21 -7.48
C ARG A 827 2.59 -3.20 -7.66
N HIS A 828 2.31 -3.62 -8.89
CA HIS A 828 1.20 -4.51 -9.23
C HIS A 828 1.64 -5.97 -9.35
N GLN A 829 2.95 -6.22 -9.36
CA GLN A 829 3.54 -7.55 -9.50
C GLN A 829 3.03 -8.26 -10.77
N THR A 830 3.24 -7.58 -11.90
CA THR A 830 2.62 -7.92 -13.20
C THR A 830 2.93 -9.33 -13.65
N TYR A 831 4.08 -9.88 -13.24
CA TYR A 831 4.54 -11.20 -13.64
C TYR A 831 4.39 -12.23 -12.52
N LYS A 832 4.61 -11.87 -11.24
CA LYS A 832 4.37 -12.80 -10.11
C LYS A 832 2.91 -13.29 -10.05
N ASN A 833 1.95 -12.46 -10.46
CA ASN A 833 0.52 -12.84 -10.52
C ASN A 833 0.14 -13.73 -11.71
N GLN A 834 0.97 -13.79 -12.77
CA GLN A 834 0.74 -14.66 -13.94
C GLN A 834 1.52 -15.98 -13.83
N LEU A 835 2.74 -15.91 -13.30
CA LEU A 835 3.66 -17.03 -13.17
C LEU A 835 3.50 -17.62 -11.76
N VAL A 836 2.55 -18.53 -11.61
CA VAL A 836 2.27 -19.27 -10.36
C VAL A 836 2.36 -20.77 -10.60
N GLY A 837 2.95 -21.52 -9.65
CA GLY A 837 3.12 -22.98 -9.74
C GLY A 837 4.34 -23.49 -8.97
N GLU A 838 4.46 -24.80 -8.82
CA GLU A 838 5.48 -25.47 -7.98
C GLU A 838 6.93 -25.25 -8.45
N ASN A 839 7.12 -24.95 -9.74
CA ASN A 839 8.43 -24.65 -10.34
C ASN A 839 8.75 -23.14 -10.38
N ILE A 840 7.94 -22.28 -9.75
CA ILE A 840 8.22 -20.85 -9.62
C ILE A 840 8.83 -20.55 -8.24
N LEU A 841 9.93 -19.81 -8.20
CA LEU A 841 10.63 -19.44 -6.98
C LEU A 841 10.53 -17.93 -6.71
N ASP A 842 10.15 -17.55 -5.48
CA ASP A 842 10.18 -16.13 -5.06
C ASP A 842 11.64 -15.67 -4.89
N VAL A 843 12.13 -14.93 -5.89
CA VAL A 843 13.41 -14.23 -5.87
C VAL A 843 13.23 -12.71 -5.83
N SER A 844 12.14 -12.23 -5.22
CA SER A 844 11.84 -10.81 -5.07
C SER A 844 12.87 -10.09 -4.18
N SER A 845 12.90 -8.75 -4.23
CA SER A 845 13.80 -7.93 -3.41
C SER A 845 13.43 -7.88 -1.92
N LEU A 846 12.34 -8.53 -1.52
CA LEU A 846 12.00 -8.81 -0.12
C LEU A 846 12.71 -10.08 0.37
N THR A 847 12.68 -11.14 -0.44
CA THR A 847 13.26 -12.44 -0.09
C THR A 847 14.78 -12.45 -0.28
N TYR A 848 15.27 -11.91 -1.41
CA TYR A 848 16.67 -11.88 -1.83
C TYR A 848 17.07 -10.46 -2.24
N PRO A 849 17.47 -9.58 -1.31
CA PRO A 849 17.76 -8.19 -1.64
C PRO A 849 18.90 -8.03 -2.66
N ASN A 850 19.90 -8.92 -2.66
CA ASN A 850 21.12 -8.77 -3.45
C ASN A 850 21.02 -9.48 -4.81
N ILE A 851 20.84 -8.71 -5.89
CA ILE A 851 20.69 -9.27 -7.25
C ILE A 851 21.97 -9.97 -7.74
N GLU A 852 23.13 -9.53 -7.23
CA GLU A 852 24.44 -10.12 -7.48
C GLU A 852 24.45 -11.61 -7.08
N ILE A 853 23.76 -11.98 -6.00
CA ILE A 853 23.66 -13.38 -5.54
C ILE A 853 22.73 -14.20 -6.43
N LEU A 854 21.65 -13.60 -6.94
CA LEU A 854 20.81 -14.26 -7.95
C LEU A 854 21.61 -14.61 -9.20
N PHE A 855 22.50 -13.73 -9.67
CA PHE A 855 23.34 -13.96 -10.84
C PHE A 855 24.37 -15.09 -10.64
N ARG A 856 24.92 -15.21 -9.43
CA ARG A 856 25.86 -16.30 -9.08
C ARG A 856 25.20 -17.67 -9.11
N VAL A 857 23.95 -17.77 -8.67
CA VAL A 857 23.23 -19.04 -8.58
C VAL A 857 22.48 -19.40 -9.85
N SER A 858 21.92 -18.43 -10.60
CA SER A 858 21.13 -18.74 -11.81
C SER A 858 21.99 -19.29 -12.96
N ASP A 859 21.46 -20.26 -13.71
CA ASP A 859 22.13 -20.90 -14.86
C ASP A 859 21.89 -20.15 -16.17
N ALA A 860 20.81 -19.36 -16.24
CA ALA A 860 20.51 -18.46 -17.35
C ALA A 860 19.79 -17.20 -16.84
N LEU A 861 19.82 -16.14 -17.66
CA LEU A 861 19.03 -14.92 -17.47
C LEU A 861 18.16 -14.65 -18.71
N ILE A 862 16.86 -14.61 -18.49
CA ILE A 862 15.87 -14.01 -19.40
C ILE A 862 15.63 -12.58 -18.94
N THR A 863 15.78 -11.60 -19.82
CA THR A 863 15.46 -10.20 -19.55
C THR A 863 14.93 -9.55 -20.83
N ASP A 864 14.91 -8.22 -20.93
CA ASP A 864 14.59 -7.50 -22.16
C ASP A 864 15.77 -6.59 -22.56
N TYR A 865 15.58 -5.27 -22.50
CA TYR A 865 16.57 -4.23 -22.71
C TYR A 865 16.99 -3.61 -21.35
N SER A 866 17.17 -4.48 -20.37
CA SER A 866 17.61 -4.15 -19.01
C SER A 866 19.12 -4.04 -18.90
N SER A 867 19.63 -3.05 -18.16
CA SER A 867 21.06 -2.99 -17.83
C SER A 867 21.54 -4.18 -17.00
N CYS A 868 20.64 -4.97 -16.40
CA CYS A 868 21.03 -6.16 -15.64
C CYS A 868 21.70 -7.25 -16.50
N PHE A 869 21.45 -7.31 -17.82
CA PHE A 869 22.19 -8.23 -18.68
C PHE A 869 23.67 -7.89 -18.68
N VAL A 870 24.02 -6.60 -18.64
CA VAL A 870 25.41 -6.14 -18.73
C VAL A 870 26.22 -6.69 -17.55
N ASP A 871 25.67 -6.61 -16.34
CA ASP A 871 26.30 -7.22 -15.15
C ASP A 871 26.38 -8.75 -15.29
N TYR A 872 25.33 -9.39 -15.82
CA TYR A 872 25.26 -10.85 -15.96
C TYR A 872 26.27 -11.43 -16.96
N ILE A 873 26.72 -10.65 -17.96
CA ILE A 873 27.80 -11.06 -18.88
C ILE A 873 29.07 -11.49 -18.12
N LEU A 874 29.34 -10.93 -16.93
CA LEU A 874 30.48 -11.34 -16.11
C LEU A 874 30.42 -12.81 -15.66
N THR A 875 29.23 -13.42 -15.62
CA THR A 875 29.05 -14.83 -15.23
C THR A 875 29.47 -15.82 -16.32
N GLY A 876 29.50 -15.41 -17.59
CA GLY A 876 29.71 -16.31 -18.73
C GLY A 876 28.57 -17.31 -18.99
N LYS A 877 27.37 -17.03 -18.47
CA LYS A 877 26.19 -17.92 -18.56
C LYS A 877 25.21 -17.46 -19.65
N HIS A 878 24.21 -18.30 -19.95
CA HIS A 878 23.29 -18.07 -21.07
C HIS A 878 22.39 -16.85 -20.87
N LEU A 879 22.18 -16.10 -21.95
CA LEU A 879 21.46 -14.83 -21.98
C LEU A 879 20.38 -14.85 -23.05
N ILE A 880 19.17 -14.41 -22.69
CA ILE A 880 18.01 -14.32 -23.60
C ILE A 880 17.34 -12.96 -23.41
N SER A 881 17.14 -12.21 -24.49
CA SER A 881 16.36 -10.98 -24.49
C SER A 881 14.97 -11.24 -25.06
N PHE A 882 13.94 -11.23 -24.21
CA PHE A 882 12.54 -11.29 -24.61
C PHE A 882 11.99 -9.88 -24.86
N ALA A 883 12.43 -9.28 -25.96
CA ALA A 883 12.17 -7.88 -26.32
C ALA A 883 10.91 -7.73 -27.22
N TYR A 884 9.80 -8.31 -26.79
CA TYR A 884 8.51 -8.35 -27.52
C TYR A 884 7.95 -6.96 -27.92
N ASP A 885 8.37 -5.89 -27.24
CA ASP A 885 7.94 -4.51 -27.50
C ASP A 885 9.08 -3.52 -27.81
N LEU A 886 10.24 -4.03 -28.26
CA LEU A 886 11.45 -3.22 -28.52
C LEU A 886 11.18 -2.00 -29.42
N ASP A 887 10.49 -2.20 -30.54
CA ASP A 887 10.25 -1.17 -31.56
C ASP A 887 9.37 -0.01 -31.00
N ARG A 888 8.43 -0.35 -30.11
CA ARG A 888 7.60 0.60 -29.36
C ARG A 888 8.43 1.31 -28.28
N TYR A 889 9.33 0.59 -27.61
CA TYR A 889 10.16 1.14 -26.54
C TYR A 889 11.16 2.19 -27.04
N GLN A 890 11.89 1.86 -28.11
CA GLN A 890 12.90 2.73 -28.70
C GLN A 890 12.32 4.05 -29.23
N SER A 891 11.07 4.03 -29.72
CA SER A 891 10.41 5.17 -30.36
C SER A 891 9.64 6.09 -29.41
N LEU A 892 9.25 5.62 -28.21
CA LEU A 892 8.35 6.37 -27.30
C LEU A 892 8.94 6.71 -25.92
N GLU A 893 10.06 6.12 -25.49
CA GLU A 893 10.66 6.39 -24.17
C GLU A 893 11.98 7.20 -24.23
N ARG A 894 12.95 6.88 -23.36
CA ARG A 894 14.15 7.69 -23.06
C ARG A 894 15.17 7.74 -24.19
N GLY A 895 15.07 6.83 -25.16
CA GLY A 895 16.12 6.51 -26.12
C GLY A 895 17.24 5.65 -25.51
N MET A 896 18.07 5.06 -26.37
CA MET A 896 19.19 4.20 -25.99
C MET A 896 20.54 4.90 -26.24
N PHE A 897 21.58 4.46 -25.51
CA PHE A 897 22.99 4.75 -25.85
C PHE A 897 23.57 3.74 -26.83
N TYR A 898 23.09 2.49 -26.79
CA TYR A 898 23.58 1.38 -27.61
C TYR A 898 22.44 0.75 -28.40
N ASP A 899 22.76 0.28 -29.60
CA ASP A 899 21.89 -0.65 -30.33
C ASP A 899 21.91 -2.02 -29.63
N LEU A 900 20.74 -2.61 -29.41
CA LEU A 900 20.59 -3.88 -28.70
C LEU A 900 21.13 -5.05 -29.56
N ASP A 901 20.89 -5.03 -30.87
CA ASP A 901 21.37 -6.08 -31.78
C ASP A 901 22.90 -6.11 -31.84
N PHE A 902 23.51 -4.92 -31.71
CA PHE A 902 24.96 -4.77 -31.59
C PHE A 902 25.47 -5.28 -30.24
N CYS A 903 24.91 -4.83 -29.11
CA CYS A 903 25.54 -5.06 -27.80
C CYS A 903 25.07 -6.30 -27.01
N PHE A 904 23.90 -6.87 -27.29
CA PHE A 904 23.39 -8.04 -26.58
C PHE A 904 24.07 -9.33 -27.07
N PRO A 905 24.64 -10.19 -26.19
CA PRO A 905 25.46 -11.32 -26.63
C PRO A 905 24.69 -12.62 -26.91
N GLY A 906 23.45 -12.74 -26.41
CA GLY A 906 22.60 -13.91 -26.61
C GLY A 906 21.54 -13.73 -27.69
N ASP A 907 20.50 -14.57 -27.65
CA ASP A 907 19.39 -14.50 -28.61
C ASP A 907 18.42 -13.36 -28.25
N ILE A 908 17.95 -12.61 -29.26
CA ILE A 908 16.92 -11.58 -29.13
C ILE A 908 15.61 -12.13 -29.70
N CYS A 909 14.67 -12.41 -28.81
CA CYS A 909 13.38 -13.02 -29.08
C CYS A 909 12.26 -11.98 -29.02
N LYS A 910 11.50 -11.81 -30.13
CA LYS A 910 10.28 -10.99 -30.13
C LYS A 910 9.02 -11.80 -29.75
N GLU A 911 9.10 -13.13 -29.74
CA GLU A 911 8.00 -14.05 -29.44
C GLU A 911 8.41 -15.08 -28.36
N PHE A 912 7.45 -15.58 -27.58
CA PHE A 912 7.71 -16.54 -26.51
C PHE A 912 8.18 -17.92 -27.02
N SER A 913 7.69 -18.34 -28.19
CA SER A 913 8.15 -19.52 -28.93
C SER A 913 9.67 -19.53 -29.11
N ALA A 914 10.25 -18.38 -29.46
CA ALA A 914 11.69 -18.21 -29.63
C ALA A 914 12.46 -18.22 -28.30
N VAL A 915 11.83 -17.80 -27.18
CA VAL A 915 12.43 -17.92 -25.84
C VAL A 915 12.59 -19.39 -25.45
N ILE A 916 11.55 -20.22 -25.65
CA ILE A 916 11.62 -21.68 -25.42
C ILE A 916 12.66 -22.34 -26.34
N ALA A 917 12.73 -21.93 -27.61
CA ALA A 917 13.76 -22.43 -28.52
C ALA A 917 15.20 -22.07 -28.08
N SER A 918 15.42 -20.85 -27.59
CA SER A 918 16.72 -20.42 -27.04
C SER A 918 17.07 -21.19 -25.75
N LEU A 919 16.10 -21.43 -24.86
CA LEU A 919 16.27 -22.25 -23.66
C LEU A 919 16.65 -23.71 -23.98
N ASN A 920 16.06 -24.31 -25.02
CA ASN A 920 16.47 -25.63 -25.51
C ASN A 920 17.93 -25.62 -26.00
N ASN A 921 18.34 -24.57 -26.72
CA ASN A 921 19.72 -24.42 -27.21
C ASN A 921 20.72 -24.19 -26.06
N ALA A 922 20.31 -23.51 -24.97
CA ALA A 922 21.15 -23.23 -23.80
C ALA A 922 21.75 -24.52 -23.18
N SER A 923 21.00 -25.63 -23.19
CA SER A 923 21.47 -26.94 -22.71
C SER A 923 22.65 -27.51 -23.52
N SER A 924 22.91 -27.00 -24.73
CA SER A 924 24.01 -27.43 -25.62
C SER A 924 25.11 -26.39 -25.81
N ARG A 925 24.83 -25.11 -25.49
CA ARG A 925 25.75 -23.99 -25.65
C ARG A 925 26.18 -23.44 -24.29
N ASN A 926 27.30 -23.93 -23.78
CA ASN A 926 28.09 -23.13 -22.85
C ASN A 926 28.58 -21.89 -23.62
N PHE A 927 28.09 -20.69 -23.29
CA PHE A 927 28.58 -19.41 -23.79
C PHE A 927 29.97 -19.09 -23.19
N GLN A 928 30.95 -19.92 -23.54
CA GLN A 928 32.31 -19.81 -23.06
C GLN A 928 32.94 -18.48 -23.51
N ASN A 929 33.89 -17.98 -22.72
CA ASN A 929 34.80 -16.87 -23.09
C ASN A 929 35.66 -17.17 -24.35
N THR A 930 35.40 -18.25 -25.09
CA THR A 930 36.04 -18.62 -26.36
C THR A 930 35.32 -18.05 -27.58
N ASP A 931 34.01 -17.74 -27.51
CA ASP A 931 33.28 -17.08 -28.60
C ASP A 931 33.80 -15.64 -28.82
N PRO A 932 34.36 -15.30 -30.01
CA PRO A 932 34.79 -13.95 -30.32
C PRO A 932 33.67 -12.91 -30.19
N SER A 933 32.42 -13.28 -30.50
CA SER A 933 31.25 -12.38 -30.43
C SER A 933 30.96 -11.95 -28.99
N PHE A 934 30.81 -12.93 -28.10
CA PHE A 934 30.66 -12.70 -26.65
C PHE A 934 31.81 -11.86 -26.08
N ARG A 935 33.06 -12.18 -26.41
CA ARG A 935 34.26 -11.46 -25.90
C ARG A 935 34.27 -9.98 -26.26
N TRP A 936 33.95 -9.61 -27.51
CA TRP A 936 33.99 -8.20 -27.89
C TRP A 936 32.81 -7.43 -27.27
N LYS A 937 31.62 -8.04 -27.18
CA LYS A 937 30.44 -7.45 -26.52
C LYS A 937 30.70 -7.22 -25.02
N LYS A 938 31.37 -8.16 -24.35
CA LYS A 938 31.87 -7.96 -22.97
C LYS A 938 32.84 -6.78 -22.87
N LYS A 939 33.84 -6.72 -23.75
CA LYS A 939 34.86 -5.66 -23.76
C LYS A 939 34.28 -4.25 -24.03
N LEU A 940 33.09 -4.14 -24.64
CA LEU A 940 32.38 -2.86 -24.77
C LEU A 940 32.08 -2.23 -23.40
N PHE A 941 31.74 -3.05 -22.41
CA PHE A 941 31.26 -2.63 -21.10
C PHE A 941 32.28 -2.82 -19.96
N PHE A 942 33.33 -3.62 -20.16
CA PHE A 942 34.30 -3.97 -19.13
C PHE A 942 35.74 -3.76 -19.61
N ASP A 943 36.42 -2.74 -19.06
CA ASP A 943 37.89 -2.67 -19.06
C ASP A 943 38.50 -3.41 -17.83
N TYR A 944 37.68 -3.73 -16.82
CA TYR A 944 38.05 -4.54 -15.66
C TYR A 944 37.03 -5.66 -15.42
N GLU A 945 37.48 -6.92 -15.35
CA GLU A 945 36.61 -8.09 -15.15
C GLU A 945 36.79 -8.78 -13.77
N GLY A 946 37.77 -8.35 -12.96
CA GLY A 946 38.11 -8.97 -11.67
C GLY A 946 37.61 -8.20 -10.43
N ASP A 947 37.72 -8.83 -9.25
CA ASP A 947 37.05 -8.46 -7.99
C ASP A 947 37.68 -7.33 -7.15
N ARG A 948 38.33 -6.38 -7.83
CA ARG A 948 39.08 -5.26 -7.22
C ARG A 948 38.52 -3.88 -7.60
N ASN A 949 37.25 -3.81 -7.99
CA ASN A 949 36.60 -2.56 -8.40
C ASN A 949 36.40 -1.62 -7.19
N ALA A 950 35.99 -2.16 -6.03
CA ALA A 950 35.91 -1.41 -4.79
C ALA A 950 37.27 -0.80 -4.39
N ALA A 951 38.34 -1.58 -4.48
CA ALA A 951 39.70 -1.15 -4.19
C ALA A 951 40.13 0.05 -5.06
N ARG A 952 39.80 0.04 -6.36
CA ARG A 952 40.09 1.17 -7.27
C ARG A 952 39.33 2.43 -6.88
N VAL A 953 38.06 2.33 -6.48
CA VAL A 953 37.29 3.47 -5.96
C VAL A 953 37.92 4.03 -4.69
N VAL A 954 38.26 3.16 -3.71
CA VAL A 954 38.92 3.55 -2.45
C VAL A 954 40.25 4.26 -2.72
N SER A 955 41.06 3.78 -3.68
CA SER A 955 42.31 4.44 -4.08
C SER A 955 42.08 5.84 -4.67
N ARG A 956 41.04 6.04 -5.51
CA ARG A 956 40.70 7.37 -6.05
C ARG A 956 40.22 8.33 -4.96
N VAL A 957 39.44 7.85 -3.99
CA VAL A 957 39.01 8.65 -2.82
C VAL A 957 40.21 9.06 -1.95
N LYS A 958 41.15 8.13 -1.67
CA LYS A 958 42.38 8.45 -0.92
C LYS A 958 43.24 9.50 -1.63
N ALA A 959 43.40 9.40 -2.94
CA ALA A 959 44.15 10.38 -3.74
C ALA A 959 43.47 11.77 -3.74
N LEU A 960 42.13 11.82 -3.71
CA LEU A 960 41.36 13.07 -3.66
C LEU A 960 41.57 13.84 -2.34
N ILE A 961 41.80 13.15 -1.21
CA ILE A 961 41.98 13.76 0.12
C ILE A 961 43.46 13.92 0.54
N GLY A 962 44.41 13.82 -0.41
CA GLY A 962 45.82 14.13 -0.17
C GLY A 962 46.68 13.02 0.44
N GLY A 963 46.09 11.87 0.83
CA GLY A 963 46.81 10.65 1.23
C GLY A 963 47.56 10.68 2.57
N TYR A 964 47.14 9.83 3.50
CA TYR A 964 47.96 9.34 4.62
C TYR A 964 48.88 8.21 4.15
#